data_AF-A0A2A9PBX1-F1
#
_entry.id   AF-A0A2A9PBX1-F1
#
_cell.length_a   1.000
_cell.length_b   1.000
_cell.length_c   1.000
_cell.angle_alpha   90.00
_cell.angle_beta   90.00
_cell.angle_gamma   90.00
#
_symmetry.space_group_name_H-M   'P 1'
#
loop_
_entity.id
_entity.type
_entity.pdbx_description
1 polymer ?
#
loop_
_entity_poly.entity_id
_entity_poly.type
_entity_poly.pdbx_seq_one_letter_code
_entity_poly.pdbx_strand_id
1 'polypeptide(L)'
;MTEVDEAQFSSLADRIAALGRQKNFNPGAEPPRKRPPPPPPPTAKAAGRADEETATSPPPGLGRPCPPPPPARRDGRPPPPPPPVRSSTSSRPVPPPLPRRTSTQSGAMVLRRGSNSSEASQQSVLSPFSPGRNSSTVSLRSQDGSRPRSMAPAACDPASLPPLPPSRRESEAKAKEAKAQRAAMARVPSTPTSPASPPKPTLPPTLPPRVPSRPSSKPDAAGSATNVLEQAKKVARKLPPTVIRGFGSGTPATTTPAPTKAPVDDEAPPPLPLTSRPSAAEIDAVSARAAASPQAQTECCWICRDWSGPDGVAAQYPRSSLPRTDPVGYLARALCDPFPSYTDKARAIFTWFHHNILYDTEAFFGNNVRHKSVEDTIFTGKAVCQGYAETYKAIANRAGLDCIVIGGHGKGFGHVALKKGQRPPSAKPDGHAWNAVRIDGGGWKLIDACWGAGHISGADGQYKQEFASEQFTRSNEKFGLRHFPKDANHQFRADGSFVSWEEYFRGPIDGEPAVFYTDGHREGIAEDSVEPREREIAVHSGQVVRFQFSKVCEHWTSQKNGLGRPPLLLLSIHGVNGGQDDMVPIETNGFWHWVDVNARDLGAPGQSVEVVQITQMDGRDARGVTASDYLAKRGRVGMAWSYVMKWELV
;
A
#
# COMPACT_ATOMS: atom_id res chain seq x y z
N MET A 1 -30.66 11.22 58.22
CA MET A 1 -29.29 11.58 58.65
C MET A 1 -28.56 10.29 58.98
N THR A 2 -27.56 9.96 58.17
CA THR A 2 -26.44 9.04 58.47
C THR A 2 -25.46 9.29 57.33
N GLU A 3 -24.44 10.11 57.58
CA GLU A 3 -23.33 10.26 56.64
C GLU A 3 -22.50 8.98 56.65
N VAL A 4 -21.93 8.60 55.51
CA VAL A 4 -20.98 7.48 55.41
C VAL A 4 -19.63 8.08 55.08
N ASP A 5 -18.74 8.04 56.07
CA ASP A 5 -17.44 8.69 56.05
C ASP A 5 -16.50 8.01 55.03
N GLU A 6 -15.95 8.78 54.09
CA GLU A 6 -15.16 8.24 52.96
C GLU A 6 -13.66 8.33 53.24
N ALA A 7 -13.06 7.20 53.62
CA ALA A 7 -11.68 7.13 54.11
C ALA A 7 -10.65 7.69 53.11
N GLN A 8 -10.10 8.86 53.43
CA GLN A 8 -9.21 9.62 52.54
C GLN A 8 -7.75 9.14 52.62
N PHE A 9 -7.38 8.16 51.79
CA PHE A 9 -6.01 7.63 51.72
C PHE A 9 -5.02 8.61 51.08
N SER A 10 -4.01 9.04 51.85
CA SER A 10 -3.02 10.06 51.50
C SER A 10 -1.81 9.57 50.69
N SER A 11 -1.58 8.25 50.57
CA SER A 11 -0.53 7.69 49.71
C SER A 11 -1.00 6.51 48.86
N LEU A 12 -0.24 6.23 47.79
CA LEU A 12 -0.44 5.05 46.94
C LEU A 12 -0.16 3.74 47.69
N ALA A 13 0.80 3.76 48.63
CA ALA A 13 1.19 2.59 49.41
C ALA A 13 0.05 2.13 50.35
N ASP A 14 -0.66 3.07 50.97
CA ASP A 14 -1.78 2.77 51.88
C ASP A 14 -2.95 2.13 51.13
N ARG A 15 -3.23 2.57 49.90
CA ARG A 15 -4.26 1.95 49.04
C ARG A 15 -3.90 0.51 48.66
N ILE A 16 -2.62 0.25 48.38
CA ILE A 16 -2.10 -1.11 48.09
C ILE A 16 -2.19 -2.00 49.35
N ALA A 17 -1.84 -1.45 50.52
CA ALA A 17 -1.95 -2.15 51.80
C ALA A 17 -3.40 -2.46 52.22
N ALA A 18 -4.35 -1.58 51.87
CA ALA A 18 -5.78 -1.79 52.09
C ALA A 18 -6.34 -2.90 51.18
N LEU A 19 -6.02 -2.87 49.88
CA LEU A 19 -6.41 -3.91 48.90
C LEU A 19 -5.93 -5.31 49.32
N GLY A 20 -4.73 -5.41 49.91
CA GLY A 20 -4.18 -6.68 50.42
C GLY A 20 -4.96 -7.31 51.60
N ARG A 21 -5.98 -6.65 52.17
CA ARG A 21 -6.74 -7.16 53.32
C ARG A 21 -8.11 -7.74 53.00
N GLN A 22 -8.66 -7.52 51.79
CA GLN A 22 -9.96 -8.10 51.40
C GLN A 22 -9.81 -9.57 50.98
N LYS A 23 -9.97 -10.48 51.94
CA LYS A 23 -10.01 -11.93 51.67
C LYS A 23 -11.35 -12.35 51.11
N ASN A 24 -11.36 -12.97 49.93
CA ASN A 24 -12.45 -13.89 49.56
C ASN A 24 -12.03 -14.91 48.48
N PHE A 25 -11.24 -15.92 48.86
CA PHE A 25 -11.36 -17.32 48.41
C PHE A 25 -10.45 -18.22 49.29
N ASN A 26 -10.78 -19.50 49.43
CA ASN A 26 -10.27 -20.38 50.50
C ASN A 26 -8.95 -21.11 50.12
N PRO A 27 -8.06 -21.45 51.09
CA PRO A 27 -6.72 -21.97 50.79
C PRO A 27 -6.66 -23.51 50.73
N GLY A 28 -5.63 -24.02 50.02
CA GLY A 28 -5.26 -25.45 50.04
C GLY A 28 -3.84 -25.66 49.50
N ALA A 29 -3.09 -26.55 50.17
CA ALA A 29 -1.68 -26.92 49.93
C ALA A 29 -0.60 -25.85 50.24
N GLU A 30 0.58 -26.35 50.64
CA GLU A 30 1.74 -25.59 51.10
C GLU A 30 2.66 -25.09 49.96
N PRO A 31 3.51 -24.06 50.19
CA PRO A 31 4.29 -23.43 49.11
C PRO A 31 5.44 -24.31 48.58
N PRO A 32 5.53 -24.53 47.25
CA PRO A 32 6.67 -25.22 46.65
C PRO A 32 7.94 -24.35 46.71
N ARG A 33 9.01 -24.91 47.29
CA ARG A 33 10.34 -24.26 47.38
C ARG A 33 10.94 -24.06 45.99
N LYS A 34 11.76 -23.01 45.82
CA LYS A 34 12.48 -22.70 44.57
C LYS A 34 13.26 -23.93 44.08
N ARG A 35 13.02 -24.37 42.84
CA ARG A 35 13.85 -25.41 42.20
C ARG A 35 15.21 -24.83 41.78
N PRO A 36 16.33 -25.53 42.05
CA PRO A 36 17.63 -25.19 41.46
C PRO A 36 17.68 -25.52 39.95
N PRO A 37 18.64 -24.96 39.20
CA PRO A 37 18.81 -25.25 37.78
C PRO A 37 19.25 -26.71 37.52
N PRO A 38 19.01 -27.26 36.32
CA PRO A 38 19.36 -28.63 35.96
C PRO A 38 20.88 -28.83 35.81
N PRO A 39 21.41 -30.05 36.07
CA PRO A 39 22.84 -30.35 35.97
C PRO A 39 23.32 -30.53 34.52
N PRO A 40 24.63 -30.37 34.24
CA PRO A 40 25.21 -30.60 32.92
C PRO A 40 25.30 -32.11 32.57
N PRO A 41 25.40 -32.47 31.28
CA PRO A 41 25.54 -33.86 30.83
C PRO A 41 26.91 -34.46 31.23
N PRO A 42 26.99 -35.79 31.44
CA PRO A 42 28.18 -36.44 31.98
C PRO A 42 29.34 -36.53 30.97
N THR A 43 30.53 -36.10 31.39
CA THR A 43 31.77 -36.30 30.65
C THR A 43 32.42 -37.63 31.03
N ALA A 44 32.49 -38.57 30.08
CA ALA A 44 33.31 -39.76 30.25
C ALA A 44 34.81 -39.37 30.21
N LYS A 45 35.56 -39.75 31.25
CA LYS A 45 37.04 -39.73 31.24
C LYS A 45 37.58 -41.15 31.39
N ALA A 46 38.65 -41.44 30.66
CA ALA A 46 39.31 -42.74 30.71
C ALA A 46 39.98 -42.98 32.08
N ALA A 47 39.97 -44.23 32.51
CA ALA A 47 40.88 -44.69 33.55
C ALA A 47 42.26 -44.90 32.92
N GLY A 48 43.27 -44.19 33.43
CA GLY A 48 44.67 -44.52 33.17
C GLY A 48 45.20 -45.50 34.23
N ARG A 49 46.13 -46.36 33.83
CA ARG A 49 47.21 -46.81 34.70
C ARG A 49 48.52 -46.31 34.12
N ALA A 50 49.42 -45.88 35.00
CA ALA A 50 50.78 -45.50 34.64
C ALA A 50 51.66 -46.75 34.52
N ASP A 51 52.86 -46.56 33.98
CA ASP A 51 54.09 -46.77 34.75
C ASP A 51 55.18 -45.81 34.22
N GLU A 52 56.29 -45.69 34.95
CA GLU A 52 57.23 -44.56 34.91
C GLU A 52 58.40 -44.73 33.90
N GLU A 53 58.99 -43.60 33.50
CA GLU A 53 60.44 -43.25 33.37
C GLU A 53 61.53 -44.39 33.28
N THR A 54 62.65 -44.31 32.54
CA THR A 54 63.50 -43.14 32.16
C THR A 54 64.48 -43.42 30.98
N ALA A 55 64.72 -42.41 30.12
CA ALA A 55 65.93 -42.09 29.32
C ALA A 55 66.64 -43.04 28.29
N THR A 56 67.29 -42.36 27.33
CA THR A 56 68.48 -42.73 26.50
C THR A 56 68.26 -43.25 25.07
N SER A 57 68.96 -42.62 24.11
CA SER A 57 69.01 -42.90 22.64
C SER A 57 70.47 -43.26 22.24
N PRO A 58 70.85 -43.51 20.96
CA PRO A 58 70.14 -43.70 19.67
C PRO A 58 70.70 -44.99 18.94
N PRO A 59 70.95 -45.08 17.60
CA PRO A 59 70.26 -44.68 16.35
C PRO A 59 69.84 -45.95 15.51
N PRO A 60 70.05 -46.06 14.18
CA PRO A 60 69.24 -45.56 13.05
C PRO A 60 68.56 -46.66 12.18
N GLY A 61 67.60 -46.30 11.31
CA GLY A 61 66.92 -47.29 10.44
C GLY A 61 65.98 -46.79 9.32
N LEU A 62 66.54 -46.11 8.30
CA LEU A 62 66.12 -46.01 6.88
C LEU A 62 64.64 -46.29 6.47
N GLY A 63 63.95 -45.26 5.90
CA GLY A 63 62.65 -45.43 5.23
C GLY A 63 62.01 -44.12 4.72
N ARG A 64 62.47 -43.58 3.58
CA ARG A 64 61.96 -42.36 2.90
C ARG A 64 61.16 -42.74 1.63
N PRO A 65 60.42 -41.82 0.95
CA PRO A 65 59.97 -40.47 1.34
C PRO A 65 58.47 -40.18 1.10
N CYS A 66 57.95 -39.09 1.68
CA CYS A 66 56.70 -38.43 1.28
C CYS A 66 57.05 -37.08 0.58
N PRO A 67 56.28 -36.57 -0.41
CA PRO A 67 56.62 -35.36 -1.15
C PRO A 67 56.43 -34.05 -0.35
N PRO A 68 57.15 -32.96 -0.70
CA PRO A 68 57.15 -31.70 0.05
C PRO A 68 56.00 -30.74 -0.31
N PRO A 69 55.67 -29.76 0.58
CA PRO A 69 54.70 -28.69 0.30
C PRO A 69 55.25 -27.63 -0.68
N PRO A 70 54.37 -26.86 -1.34
CA PRO A 70 54.76 -25.87 -2.36
C PRO A 70 55.42 -24.61 -1.78
N PRO A 71 56.28 -23.92 -2.56
CA PRO A 71 57.12 -22.81 -2.07
C PRO A 71 56.42 -21.45 -2.01
N ALA A 72 56.93 -20.58 -1.15
CA ALA A 72 56.52 -19.18 -1.08
C ALA A 72 56.95 -18.41 -2.35
N ARG A 73 56.01 -17.65 -2.95
CA ARG A 73 56.29 -16.78 -4.09
C ARG A 73 56.97 -15.49 -3.64
N ARG A 74 58.13 -15.21 -4.24
CA ARG A 74 58.92 -13.99 -4.06
C ARG A 74 58.90 -13.17 -5.35
N ASP A 75 57.71 -12.74 -5.76
CA ASP A 75 57.48 -12.05 -7.03
C ASP A 75 58.07 -10.63 -7.03
N GLY A 76 59.36 -10.53 -7.37
CA GLY A 76 60.06 -9.26 -7.54
C GLY A 76 59.66 -8.57 -8.84
N ARG A 77 58.77 -7.58 -8.75
CA ARG A 77 58.42 -6.69 -9.86
C ARG A 77 58.61 -5.23 -9.41
N PRO A 78 59.42 -4.41 -10.10
CA PRO A 78 59.63 -3.01 -9.72
C PRO A 78 58.33 -2.18 -9.87
N PRO A 79 58.16 -1.12 -9.07
CA PRO A 79 57.01 -0.23 -9.19
C PRO A 79 57.01 0.52 -10.53
N PRO A 80 55.83 0.97 -11.02
CA PRO A 80 55.76 1.80 -12.22
C PRO A 80 56.47 3.16 -12.02
N PRO A 81 57.02 3.76 -13.10
CA PRO A 81 57.70 5.04 -13.01
C PRO A 81 56.75 6.18 -12.62
N PRO A 82 57.22 7.20 -11.89
CA PRO A 82 56.41 8.36 -11.54
C PRO A 82 56.07 9.22 -12.78
N PRO A 83 54.93 9.92 -12.79
CA PRO A 83 54.60 10.88 -13.85
C PRO A 83 55.62 12.05 -13.88
N PRO A 84 55.86 12.66 -15.06
CA PRO A 84 56.97 13.58 -15.24
C PRO A 84 56.80 14.89 -14.46
N VAL A 85 57.80 15.20 -13.62
CA VAL A 85 57.92 16.50 -12.94
C VAL A 85 58.22 17.59 -13.98
N ARG A 86 57.25 18.46 -14.25
CA ARG A 86 57.46 19.69 -15.04
C ARG A 86 57.97 20.81 -14.15
N SER A 87 59.27 21.04 -14.16
CA SER A 87 59.88 22.21 -13.54
C SER A 87 59.50 23.50 -14.29
N SER A 88 59.04 24.50 -13.53
CA SER A 88 59.18 25.95 -13.78
C SER A 88 59.11 26.48 -15.23
N THR A 89 58.01 27.14 -15.59
CA THR A 89 57.94 28.63 -15.76
C THR A 89 56.63 29.07 -16.46
N SER A 90 55.82 29.88 -15.76
CA SER A 90 54.98 30.94 -16.34
C SER A 90 54.34 31.76 -15.21
N SER A 91 54.14 33.06 -15.40
CA SER A 91 53.59 33.97 -14.39
C SER A 91 52.06 33.96 -14.37
N ARG A 92 51.46 33.98 -13.16
CA ARG A 92 50.04 34.33 -13.00
C ARG A 92 49.91 35.84 -12.79
N PRO A 93 49.12 36.56 -13.61
CA PRO A 93 48.68 37.91 -13.28
C PRO A 93 47.81 37.93 -12.02
N VAL A 94 47.91 39.00 -11.23
CA VAL A 94 47.08 39.24 -10.04
C VAL A 94 45.84 40.06 -10.44
N PRO A 95 44.60 39.61 -10.17
CA PRO A 95 43.41 40.44 -10.32
C PRO A 95 43.32 41.48 -9.20
N PRO A 96 42.85 42.72 -9.48
CA PRO A 96 42.85 43.81 -8.50
C PRO A 96 41.78 43.68 -7.41
N PRO A 97 42.00 44.26 -6.22
CA PRO A 97 41.04 44.26 -5.12
C PRO A 97 39.92 45.30 -5.31
N LEU A 98 38.72 45.01 -4.80
CA LEU A 98 37.60 45.93 -4.69
C LEU A 98 37.05 45.96 -3.23
N PRO A 99 36.33 47.03 -2.84
CA PRO A 99 36.60 47.67 -1.55
C PRO A 99 35.82 47.15 -0.33
N ARG A 100 36.37 47.44 0.85
CA ARG A 100 35.72 47.26 2.16
C ARG A 100 34.50 48.17 2.33
N ARG A 101 33.52 47.72 3.12
CA ARG A 101 32.66 48.59 3.93
C ARG A 101 32.65 48.15 5.40
N THR A 102 32.72 49.13 6.28
CA THR A 102 32.34 49.13 7.70
C THR A 102 30.80 49.14 7.82
N SER A 103 30.11 48.89 8.94
CA SER A 103 30.43 48.55 10.36
C SER A 103 29.30 47.58 10.87
N THR A 104 29.10 47.17 12.13
CA THR A 104 29.54 47.61 13.48
C THR A 104 29.49 46.41 14.45
N GLN A 105 30.11 46.53 15.65
CA GLN A 105 29.91 45.62 16.80
C GLN A 105 28.50 45.85 17.43
N SER A 106 27.91 45.04 18.33
CA SER A 106 28.44 44.12 19.35
C SER A 106 27.45 42.94 19.60
N GLY A 107 27.76 41.86 20.34
CA GLY A 107 29.02 41.48 20.99
C GLY A 107 28.86 40.99 22.44
N ALA A 108 28.51 39.71 22.64
CA ALA A 108 28.66 38.98 23.92
C ALA A 108 28.76 37.46 23.67
N MET A 109 29.73 36.78 24.28
CA MET A 109 29.87 35.32 24.33
C MET A 109 29.77 34.82 25.79
N VAL A 110 29.89 33.49 25.99
CA VAL A 110 30.13 32.70 27.23
C VAL A 110 28.97 31.71 27.48
N LEU A 111 29.15 30.40 27.70
CA LEU A 111 30.36 29.56 27.88
C LEU A 111 30.19 28.20 27.15
N ARG A 112 31.30 27.54 26.78
CA ARG A 112 31.30 26.16 26.24
C ARG A 112 31.19 25.09 27.34
N ARG A 113 30.54 23.97 27.04
CA ARG A 113 30.90 22.63 27.54
C ARG A 113 30.68 21.62 26.41
N GLY A 114 31.52 20.60 26.28
CA GLY A 114 31.42 19.64 25.17
C GLY A 114 31.99 18.26 25.51
N SER A 115 31.96 17.37 24.53
CA SER A 115 32.63 16.06 24.52
C SER A 115 33.07 15.72 23.10
N ASN A 116 34.17 14.97 22.98
CA ASN A 116 34.76 14.56 21.70
C ASN A 116 34.26 13.19 21.25
N SER A 117 34.16 12.96 19.93
CA SER A 117 34.84 11.82 19.26
C SER A 117 34.61 11.84 17.74
N SER A 118 35.71 11.82 16.96
CA SER A 118 35.87 11.29 15.58
C SER A 118 34.92 11.80 14.46
N GLU A 119 35.37 12.33 13.31
CA GLU A 119 36.34 11.83 12.30
C GLU A 119 35.93 10.48 11.66
N ALA A 120 35.83 10.30 10.35
CA ALA A 120 35.91 11.19 9.16
C ALA A 120 35.03 10.55 8.03
N SER A 121 34.78 11.07 6.83
CA SER A 121 35.39 12.10 5.94
C SER A 121 34.25 12.94 5.28
N GLN A 122 34.34 13.88 4.31
CA GLN A 122 35.15 14.16 3.11
C GLN A 122 35.11 13.09 1.99
N GLN A 123 35.00 13.38 0.69
CA GLN A 123 34.59 14.59 -0.08
C GLN A 123 34.26 14.15 -1.53
N SER A 124 33.23 14.72 -2.17
CA SER A 124 33.00 14.72 -3.64
C SER A 124 32.12 15.92 -3.98
N VAL A 125 32.66 17.06 -4.44
CA VAL A 125 33.07 17.37 -5.83
C VAL A 125 31.86 17.58 -6.76
N LEU A 126 31.63 18.86 -7.11
CA LEU A 126 30.61 19.32 -8.05
C LEU A 126 31.13 19.27 -9.50
N SER A 127 30.23 19.02 -10.45
CA SER A 127 30.45 19.24 -11.89
C SER A 127 29.30 20.08 -12.46
N PRO A 128 29.52 21.35 -12.84
CA PRO A 128 28.47 22.22 -13.38
C PRO A 128 28.41 22.15 -14.90
N PHE A 129 27.21 22.18 -15.48
CA PHE A 129 27.00 22.63 -16.87
C PHE A 129 25.76 23.51 -17.00
N SER A 130 25.83 24.42 -17.98
CA SER A 130 25.03 25.65 -18.06
C SER A 130 23.67 25.47 -18.78
N PRO A 131 22.74 26.44 -18.65
CA PRO A 131 21.31 26.17 -18.82
C PRO A 131 20.74 26.56 -20.19
N GLY A 132 19.52 26.08 -20.44
CA GLY A 132 18.49 26.89 -21.10
C GLY A 132 17.66 26.19 -22.16
N ARG A 133 16.33 26.14 -21.93
CA ARG A 133 15.41 26.83 -22.83
C ARG A 133 14.06 27.16 -22.18
N ASN A 134 13.49 28.23 -22.71
CA ASN A 134 12.17 28.76 -22.48
C ASN A 134 11.05 27.82 -22.97
N SER A 135 10.00 27.66 -22.17
CA SER A 135 8.70 27.12 -22.64
C SER A 135 7.83 28.24 -23.18
N SER A 136 7.30 28.08 -24.40
CA SER A 136 6.39 29.04 -25.01
C SER A 136 4.95 28.82 -24.55
N THR A 137 4.26 29.91 -24.22
CA THR A 137 2.80 29.93 -24.09
C THR A 137 2.13 29.66 -25.43
N VAL A 138 1.08 28.84 -25.43
CA VAL A 138 0.11 28.75 -26.54
C VAL A 138 -1.28 28.99 -25.97
N SER A 139 -1.89 30.10 -26.37
CA SER A 139 -3.26 30.46 -26.04
C SER A 139 -4.19 30.09 -27.20
N LEU A 140 -5.37 29.53 -26.93
CA LEU A 140 -6.44 29.42 -27.92
C LEU A 140 -7.82 29.53 -27.24
N ARG A 141 -8.72 30.29 -27.86
CA ARG A 141 -10.12 30.47 -27.45
C ARG A 141 -11.04 29.78 -28.47
N SER A 142 -12.12 29.18 -27.97
CA SER A 142 -13.52 29.25 -28.46
C SER A 142 -14.31 28.18 -27.68
N GLN A 143 -15.39 28.47 -26.96
CA GLN A 143 -16.67 29.12 -27.29
C GLN A 143 -17.70 28.14 -27.90
N ASP A 144 -18.78 27.95 -27.13
CA ASP A 144 -20.12 27.40 -27.41
C ASP A 144 -20.37 26.08 -28.19
N GLY A 145 -21.14 25.20 -27.54
CA GLY A 145 -22.53 25.04 -27.99
C GLY A 145 -22.94 23.78 -28.77
N SER A 146 -23.02 22.60 -28.11
CA SER A 146 -24.06 21.60 -28.45
C SER A 146 -24.28 20.53 -27.37
N ARG A 147 -25.54 20.12 -27.17
CA ARG A 147 -25.93 18.98 -26.32
C ARG A 147 -26.21 17.74 -27.18
N PRO A 148 -25.60 16.57 -26.91
CA PRO A 148 -26.13 15.28 -27.33
C PRO A 148 -27.25 14.80 -26.39
N ARG A 149 -28.13 13.93 -26.89
CA ARG A 149 -29.36 13.49 -26.19
C ARG A 149 -29.08 12.37 -25.19
N SER A 150 -29.89 12.31 -24.14
CA SER A 150 -30.01 11.11 -23.31
C SER A 150 -30.59 9.95 -24.13
N MET A 151 -30.08 8.74 -23.89
CA MET A 151 -30.62 7.48 -24.38
C MET A 151 -30.96 6.60 -23.18
N ALA A 152 -32.13 5.97 -23.17
CA ALA A 152 -32.54 5.05 -22.11
C ALA A 152 -31.71 3.74 -22.16
N PRO A 153 -31.45 3.09 -21.01
CA PRO A 153 -30.80 1.79 -20.99
C PRO A 153 -31.69 0.72 -21.64
N ALA A 154 -31.07 -0.21 -22.37
CA ALA A 154 -31.77 -1.37 -22.92
C ALA A 154 -32.14 -2.36 -21.80
N ALA A 155 -33.34 -2.96 -21.89
CA ALA A 155 -33.74 -4.05 -21.02
C ALA A 155 -33.05 -5.36 -21.45
N CYS A 156 -32.33 -6.01 -20.54
CA CYS A 156 -31.68 -7.29 -20.81
C CYS A 156 -32.67 -8.46 -20.71
N ASP A 157 -32.62 -9.37 -21.70
CA ASP A 157 -33.40 -10.61 -21.73
C ASP A 157 -32.71 -11.71 -20.90
N PRO A 158 -33.35 -12.25 -19.83
CA PRO A 158 -32.77 -13.30 -18.99
C PRO A 158 -32.58 -14.65 -19.71
N ALA A 159 -33.12 -14.86 -20.91
CA ALA A 159 -32.91 -16.08 -21.70
C ALA A 159 -31.50 -16.21 -22.31
N SER A 160 -30.65 -15.18 -22.18
CA SER A 160 -29.34 -15.08 -22.86
C SER A 160 -28.12 -15.54 -22.02
N LEU A 161 -28.33 -16.02 -20.78
CA LEU A 161 -27.23 -16.41 -19.88
C LEU A 161 -26.69 -17.83 -20.17
N PRO A 162 -25.36 -18.04 -20.17
CA PRO A 162 -24.79 -19.38 -20.29
C PRO A 162 -25.10 -20.23 -19.04
N PRO A 163 -25.20 -21.57 -19.18
CA PRO A 163 -25.52 -22.45 -18.06
C PRO A 163 -24.43 -22.41 -16.97
N LEU A 164 -24.86 -22.34 -15.71
CA LEU A 164 -23.97 -22.32 -14.56
C LEU A 164 -23.12 -23.61 -14.46
N PRO A 165 -21.87 -23.53 -13.97
CA PRO A 165 -21.02 -24.70 -13.80
C PRO A 165 -21.64 -25.70 -12.80
N PRO A 166 -21.39 -27.02 -12.96
CA PRO A 166 -21.98 -28.05 -12.12
C PRO A 166 -21.56 -27.89 -10.66
N SER A 167 -22.45 -28.25 -9.74
CA SER A 167 -22.18 -28.10 -8.31
C SER A 167 -21.00 -28.97 -7.87
N ARG A 168 -20.33 -28.54 -6.81
CA ARG A 168 -19.20 -29.27 -6.21
C ARG A 168 -19.52 -30.75 -5.89
N ARG A 169 -20.78 -31.04 -5.56
CA ARG A 169 -21.25 -32.41 -5.26
C ARG A 169 -21.37 -33.28 -6.52
N GLU A 170 -21.67 -32.69 -7.67
CA GLU A 170 -21.74 -33.38 -8.96
C GLU A 170 -20.36 -33.60 -9.58
N SER A 171 -19.44 -32.65 -9.43
CA SER A 171 -18.05 -32.84 -9.87
C SER A 171 -17.31 -33.88 -9.02
N GLU A 172 -17.51 -33.89 -7.71
CA GLU A 172 -17.00 -34.94 -6.81
C GLU A 172 -17.63 -36.33 -7.12
N ALA A 173 -18.89 -36.38 -7.56
CA ALA A 173 -19.53 -37.62 -8.02
C ALA A 173 -18.92 -38.14 -9.33
N LYS A 174 -18.83 -37.30 -10.37
CA LYS A 174 -18.21 -37.68 -11.65
C LYS A 174 -16.74 -38.07 -11.50
N ALA A 175 -16.00 -37.44 -10.59
CA ALA A 175 -14.63 -37.82 -10.26
C ALA A 175 -14.52 -39.22 -9.62
N LYS A 176 -15.47 -39.60 -8.76
CA LYS A 176 -15.55 -40.98 -8.23
C LYS A 176 -15.87 -42.00 -9.32
N GLU A 177 -16.83 -41.70 -10.19
CA GLU A 177 -17.25 -42.60 -11.27
C GLU A 177 -16.13 -42.84 -12.29
N ALA A 178 -15.46 -41.78 -12.76
CA ALA A 178 -14.30 -41.88 -13.64
C ALA A 178 -13.12 -42.66 -12.99
N LYS A 179 -12.95 -42.54 -11.67
CA LYS A 179 -11.94 -43.32 -10.93
C LYS A 179 -12.31 -44.80 -10.83
N ALA A 180 -13.60 -45.13 -10.68
CA ALA A 180 -14.08 -46.52 -10.71
C ALA A 180 -13.92 -47.16 -12.10
N GLN A 181 -14.25 -46.43 -13.17
CA GLN A 181 -14.07 -46.89 -14.56
C GLN A 181 -12.58 -47.13 -14.88
N ARG A 182 -11.67 -46.23 -14.47
CA ARG A 182 -10.21 -46.44 -14.61
C ARG A 182 -9.71 -47.67 -13.83
N ALA A 183 -10.27 -47.95 -12.65
CA ALA A 183 -9.91 -49.15 -11.89
C ALA A 183 -10.39 -50.46 -12.57
N ALA A 184 -11.54 -50.44 -13.25
CA ALA A 184 -12.04 -51.58 -14.01
C ALA A 184 -11.18 -51.89 -15.26
N MET A 185 -10.73 -50.86 -15.98
CA MET A 185 -9.90 -51.04 -17.18
C MET A 185 -8.47 -51.54 -16.89
N ALA A 186 -8.00 -51.43 -15.64
CA ALA A 186 -6.63 -51.80 -15.25
C ALA A 186 -6.42 -53.31 -14.97
N ARG A 187 -7.40 -54.18 -15.28
CA ARG A 187 -7.39 -55.60 -14.87
C ARG A 187 -7.72 -56.58 -16.01
N VAL A 188 -6.90 -56.59 -17.05
CA VAL A 188 -6.91 -57.61 -18.12
C VAL A 188 -5.47 -58.07 -18.42
N PRO A 189 -5.15 -59.38 -18.36
CA PRO A 189 -3.83 -59.90 -18.75
C PRO A 189 -3.70 -60.10 -20.28
N SER A 190 -2.48 -60.10 -20.79
CA SER A 190 -2.17 -60.10 -22.24
C SER A 190 -1.44 -61.37 -22.72
N THR A 191 -1.68 -61.75 -23.98
CA THR A 191 -0.98 -62.84 -24.71
C THR A 191 -0.70 -62.42 -26.17
N PRO A 192 0.35 -62.94 -26.86
CA PRO A 192 0.92 -62.25 -28.02
C PRO A 192 0.90 -62.99 -29.39
N THR A 193 1.23 -62.24 -30.46
CA THR A 193 1.92 -62.66 -31.74
C THR A 193 1.14 -62.60 -33.08
N SER A 194 1.46 -61.58 -33.92
CA SER A 194 1.82 -61.53 -35.37
C SER A 194 1.35 -62.56 -36.44
N PRO A 195 1.44 -62.29 -37.78
CA PRO A 195 1.22 -61.03 -38.57
C PRO A 195 0.60 -61.17 -40.02
N ALA A 196 0.24 -60.01 -40.64
CA ALA A 196 0.31 -59.65 -42.09
C ALA A 196 -0.72 -60.08 -43.20
N SER A 197 -1.40 -59.05 -43.79
CA SER A 197 -1.64 -58.78 -45.25
C SER A 197 -2.63 -59.63 -46.13
N PRO A 198 -3.31 -59.09 -47.20
CA PRO A 198 -3.68 -57.69 -47.54
C PRO A 198 -5.19 -57.51 -48.06
N PRO A 199 -5.64 -56.98 -49.26
CA PRO A 199 -6.92 -56.20 -49.35
C PRO A 199 -7.91 -56.38 -50.58
N LYS A 200 -9.01 -55.57 -50.59
CA LYS A 200 -9.99 -55.20 -51.70
C LYS A 200 -11.07 -56.23 -52.14
N PRO A 201 -12.19 -55.82 -52.81
CA PRO A 201 -12.96 -54.52 -52.85
C PRO A 201 -14.47 -54.69 -52.46
N THR A 202 -15.39 -53.69 -52.43
CA THR A 202 -16.18 -53.08 -53.57
C THR A 202 -17.21 -52.02 -53.03
N LEU A 203 -18.03 -51.39 -53.89
CA LEU A 203 -18.86 -50.15 -53.73
C LEU A 203 -20.41 -50.41 -53.88
N PRO A 204 -21.35 -49.42 -54.08
CA PRO A 204 -21.81 -48.34 -53.17
C PRO A 204 -23.39 -48.26 -53.00
N PRO A 205 -24.22 -47.15 -53.14
CA PRO A 205 -25.42 -46.95 -52.29
C PRO A 205 -26.79 -46.71 -53.02
N THR A 206 -27.87 -46.39 -52.26
CA THR A 206 -29.21 -46.01 -52.81
C THR A 206 -29.97 -44.97 -51.94
N LEU A 207 -30.89 -44.19 -52.53
CA LEU A 207 -31.67 -43.08 -51.89
C LEU A 207 -33.21 -43.13 -52.20
N PRO A 208 -34.04 -42.04 -52.33
CA PRO A 208 -35.29 -41.92 -51.56
C PRO A 208 -36.59 -41.70 -52.39
N PRO A 209 -37.78 -41.67 -51.75
CA PRO A 209 -38.54 -40.41 -51.57
C PRO A 209 -39.24 -40.36 -50.17
N ARG A 210 -40.29 -39.59 -49.81
CA ARG A 210 -41.25 -38.68 -50.50
C ARG A 210 -41.86 -37.65 -49.49
N VAL A 211 -42.74 -36.75 -49.97
CA VAL A 211 -43.61 -35.77 -49.26
C VAL A 211 -44.98 -35.71 -50.00
N PRO A 212 -46.08 -35.03 -49.57
CA PRO A 212 -46.24 -33.81 -48.71
C PRO A 212 -47.05 -34.11 -47.40
N SER A 213 -47.78 -33.26 -46.66
CA SER A 213 -48.48 -31.97 -46.90
C SER A 213 -48.71 -31.11 -45.64
N ARG A 214 -49.27 -29.90 -45.82
CA ARG A 214 -49.85 -28.98 -44.80
C ARG A 214 -51.39 -28.95 -44.97
N PRO A 215 -52.22 -28.44 -44.03
CA PRO A 215 -52.35 -27.01 -43.72
C PRO A 215 -52.43 -26.70 -42.20
N SER A 216 -53.08 -25.61 -41.80
CA SER A 216 -52.86 -24.93 -40.50
C SER A 216 -54.12 -24.39 -39.82
N SER A 217 -54.18 -24.48 -38.48
CA SER A 217 -54.95 -23.56 -37.62
C SER A 217 -54.43 -23.54 -36.17
N LYS A 218 -54.75 -22.45 -35.47
CA LYS A 218 -54.72 -22.20 -34.02
C LYS A 218 -56.15 -21.78 -33.60
N PRO A 219 -56.52 -21.68 -32.31
CA PRO A 219 -55.91 -22.23 -31.08
C PRO A 219 -56.98 -23.00 -30.24
N ASP A 220 -56.81 -22.98 -28.91
CA ASP A 220 -57.86 -23.00 -27.85
C ASP A 220 -58.28 -24.31 -27.15
N ALA A 221 -58.05 -24.27 -25.83
CA ALA A 221 -58.89 -24.77 -24.73
C ALA A 221 -59.42 -26.22 -24.71
N ALA A 222 -58.61 -27.11 -24.13
CA ALA A 222 -59.08 -28.16 -23.23
C ALA A 222 -58.12 -28.25 -22.02
N GLY A 223 -58.54 -28.57 -20.80
CA GLY A 223 -59.89 -28.79 -20.27
C GLY A 223 -59.89 -28.65 -18.73
N SER A 224 -61.07 -28.50 -18.12
CA SER A 224 -61.22 -28.34 -16.65
C SER A 224 -61.41 -29.69 -15.93
N ALA A 225 -61.65 -29.62 -14.61
CA ALA A 225 -61.78 -30.71 -13.61
C ALA A 225 -60.42 -31.25 -13.07
N THR A 226 -60.20 -31.36 -11.74
CA THR A 226 -61.09 -31.05 -10.59
C THR A 226 -60.30 -30.83 -9.28
N ASN A 227 -60.78 -29.90 -8.42
CA ASN A 227 -61.00 -30.00 -6.95
C ASN A 227 -59.95 -30.71 -6.02
N VAL A 228 -59.58 -30.23 -4.82
CA VAL A 228 -60.01 -29.13 -3.89
C VAL A 228 -58.73 -28.63 -3.17
N LEU A 229 -58.27 -27.37 -3.27
CA LEU A 229 -58.60 -26.16 -2.47
C LEU A 229 -58.55 -26.26 -0.92
N GLU A 230 -57.46 -25.82 -0.31
CA GLU A 230 -57.54 -25.10 0.98
C GLU A 230 -56.51 -23.96 1.01
N GLN A 231 -56.82 -22.84 1.68
CA GLN A 231 -56.03 -21.60 1.64
C GLN A 231 -55.47 -21.19 3.02
N ALA A 232 -54.15 -21.03 3.12
CA ALA A 232 -53.50 -20.38 4.26
C ALA A 232 -52.92 -19.01 3.84
N LYS A 233 -53.46 -17.91 4.40
CA LYS A 233 -53.00 -16.54 4.12
C LYS A 233 -51.72 -16.19 4.89
N LYS A 234 -50.82 -15.44 4.23
CA LYS A 234 -49.65 -14.81 4.86
C LYS A 234 -50.11 -13.71 5.84
N VAL A 235 -49.50 -13.66 7.02
CA VAL A 235 -49.64 -12.54 7.98
C VAL A 235 -48.25 -12.10 8.43
N ALA A 236 -47.95 -10.80 8.28
CA ALA A 236 -46.69 -10.22 8.72
C ALA A 236 -46.75 -9.86 10.22
N ARG A 237 -45.71 -10.22 10.99
CA ARG A 237 -45.58 -9.78 12.39
C ARG A 237 -45.05 -8.34 12.42
N LYS A 238 -45.80 -7.42 13.04
CA LYS A 238 -45.32 -6.10 13.46
C LYS A 238 -44.78 -6.20 14.89
N LEU A 239 -43.70 -5.48 15.19
CA LEU A 239 -43.25 -5.22 16.56
C LEU A 239 -43.94 -3.94 17.09
N PRO A 240 -44.19 -3.82 18.40
CA PRO A 240 -44.93 -2.70 18.97
C PRO A 240 -44.07 -1.43 19.11
N PRO A 241 -44.63 -0.22 18.89
CA PRO A 241 -43.96 1.04 19.18
C PRO A 241 -43.97 1.35 20.68
N THR A 242 -42.86 1.85 21.22
CA THR A 242 -42.78 2.40 22.57
C THR A 242 -43.36 3.81 22.64
N VAL A 243 -44.17 4.08 23.67
CA VAL A 243 -44.83 5.39 23.85
C VAL A 243 -43.88 6.35 24.57
N ILE A 244 -43.42 7.39 23.87
CA ILE A 244 -42.79 8.55 24.50
C ILE A 244 -43.89 9.54 24.90
N ARG A 245 -43.88 9.93 26.18
CA ARG A 245 -44.95 10.68 26.84
C ARG A 245 -44.73 12.19 26.66
N GLY A 246 -45.58 12.84 25.88
CA GLY A 246 -45.54 14.30 25.70
C GLY A 246 -45.91 15.05 26.99
N PHE A 247 -45.25 16.18 27.24
CA PHE A 247 -45.63 17.13 28.29
C PHE A 247 -46.61 18.17 27.73
N GLY A 248 -47.86 18.13 28.22
CA GLY A 248 -48.85 19.20 28.04
C GLY A 248 -48.74 20.26 29.15
N SER A 249 -49.35 21.42 28.94
CA SER A 249 -49.19 22.61 29.78
C SER A 249 -50.49 23.09 30.46
N GLY A 250 -50.34 23.86 31.56
CA GLY A 250 -51.40 24.38 32.45
C GLY A 250 -51.53 23.58 33.75
N THR A 251 -51.93 24.12 34.91
CA THR A 251 -52.37 25.48 35.37
C THR A 251 -52.54 25.40 36.92
N PRO A 252 -52.91 26.45 37.72
CA PRO A 252 -52.88 27.92 37.59
C PRO A 252 -52.27 28.66 38.84
N ALA A 253 -52.48 29.99 38.94
CA ALA A 253 -52.49 30.85 40.16
C ALA A 253 -51.14 31.23 40.85
N THR A 254 -50.98 32.37 41.56
CA THR A 254 -51.64 33.71 41.56
C THR A 254 -50.79 34.71 42.39
N THR A 255 -50.47 35.91 41.87
CA THR A 255 -50.35 37.20 42.62
C THR A 255 -50.14 38.41 41.68
N THR A 256 -50.53 39.61 42.14
CA THR A 256 -50.43 40.94 41.50
C THR A 256 -49.70 41.92 42.47
N PRO A 257 -49.46 43.24 42.18
CA PRO A 257 -49.77 44.07 41.01
C PRO A 257 -48.55 44.86 40.45
N ALA A 258 -48.79 45.83 39.54
CA ALA A 258 -47.79 46.70 38.91
C ALA A 258 -47.97 48.20 39.27
N PRO A 259 -47.02 49.08 38.89
CA PRO A 259 -47.37 50.46 38.53
C PRO A 259 -46.76 51.00 37.21
N THR A 260 -47.64 51.42 36.28
CA THR A 260 -47.56 52.59 35.36
C THR A 260 -46.29 53.03 34.57
N LYS A 261 -46.40 52.90 33.23
CA LYS A 261 -46.20 53.91 32.15
C LYS A 261 -44.82 54.58 31.88
N ALA A 262 -44.13 54.11 30.82
CA ALA A 262 -43.95 54.70 29.47
C ALA A 262 -43.67 56.23 29.26
N PRO A 263 -43.15 56.71 28.09
CA PRO A 263 -42.66 56.01 26.88
C PRO A 263 -41.28 56.47 26.32
N VAL A 264 -40.63 55.66 25.46
CA VAL A 264 -39.81 56.12 24.31
C VAL A 264 -39.60 55.00 23.27
N ASP A 265 -39.79 55.37 22.00
CA ASP A 265 -39.31 54.84 20.70
C ASP A 265 -39.33 53.34 20.33
N ASP A 266 -39.59 53.10 19.04
CA ASP A 266 -39.86 51.80 18.40
C ASP A 266 -38.85 51.57 17.25
N GLU A 267 -37.77 50.83 17.52
CA GLU A 267 -36.67 50.54 16.59
C GLU A 267 -36.68 49.03 16.24
N ALA A 268 -37.62 48.61 15.39
CA ALA A 268 -37.68 47.24 14.90
C ALA A 268 -36.54 46.94 13.90
N PRO A 269 -35.88 45.77 13.97
CA PRO A 269 -34.79 45.42 13.05
C PRO A 269 -35.28 45.29 11.60
N PRO A 270 -34.44 45.63 10.60
CA PRO A 270 -34.87 45.74 9.21
C PRO A 270 -35.35 44.39 8.63
N PRO A 271 -36.39 44.40 7.77
CA PRO A 271 -36.98 43.18 7.23
C PRO A 271 -36.00 42.43 6.33
N LEU A 272 -35.80 41.14 6.59
CA LEU A 272 -35.04 40.26 5.71
C LEU A 272 -35.71 40.20 4.33
N PRO A 273 -34.98 40.42 3.22
CA PRO A 273 -35.57 40.41 1.89
C PRO A 273 -36.06 39.00 1.54
N LEU A 274 -37.36 38.85 1.30
CA LEU A 274 -37.98 37.54 1.02
C LEU A 274 -37.45 36.85 -0.24
N THR A 275 -36.72 37.60 -1.10
CA THR A 275 -36.02 37.11 -2.28
C THR A 275 -34.73 36.33 -2.01
N SER A 276 -34.23 36.28 -0.76
CA SER A 276 -33.04 35.49 -0.38
C SER A 276 -33.37 34.16 0.31
N ARG A 277 -34.66 33.77 0.41
CA ARG A 277 -35.03 32.40 0.77
C ARG A 277 -34.84 31.48 -0.46
N PRO A 278 -34.01 30.42 -0.38
CA PRO A 278 -33.99 29.41 -1.43
C PRO A 278 -35.38 28.77 -1.53
N SER A 279 -35.85 28.55 -2.74
CA SER A 279 -37.16 27.95 -3.00
C SER A 279 -37.22 26.52 -2.50
N ALA A 280 -38.43 26.00 -2.28
CA ALA A 280 -38.62 24.58 -1.93
C ALA A 280 -37.96 23.65 -2.96
N ALA A 281 -37.97 24.02 -4.25
CA ALA A 281 -37.29 23.26 -5.31
C ALA A 281 -35.75 23.31 -5.24
N GLU A 282 -35.16 24.39 -4.74
CA GLU A 282 -33.70 24.47 -4.50
C GLU A 282 -33.29 23.75 -3.22
N ILE A 283 -34.11 23.84 -2.16
CA ILE A 283 -33.95 23.04 -0.95
C ILE A 283 -34.06 21.55 -1.27
N ASP A 284 -35.07 21.14 -2.07
CA ASP A 284 -35.21 19.77 -2.54
C ASP A 284 -34.09 19.38 -3.52
N ALA A 285 -33.56 20.27 -4.36
CA ALA A 285 -32.43 19.95 -5.24
C ALA A 285 -31.12 19.75 -4.47
N VAL A 286 -30.86 20.54 -3.42
CA VAL A 286 -29.73 20.33 -2.50
C VAL A 286 -29.94 19.06 -1.66
N SER A 287 -31.16 18.84 -1.18
CA SER A 287 -31.52 17.66 -0.39
C SER A 287 -31.50 16.37 -1.23
N ALA A 288 -31.87 16.42 -2.52
CA ALA A 288 -31.75 15.31 -3.47
C ALA A 288 -30.30 15.08 -3.93
N ARG A 289 -29.43 16.09 -3.89
CA ARG A 289 -27.97 15.91 -4.02
C ARG A 289 -27.37 15.24 -2.76
N ALA A 290 -27.86 15.58 -1.57
CA ALA A 290 -27.44 14.95 -0.31
C ALA A 290 -28.05 13.55 -0.11
N ALA A 291 -29.25 13.31 -0.65
CA ALA A 291 -29.96 12.03 -0.63
C ALA A 291 -29.75 11.20 -1.91
N ALA A 292 -28.85 11.62 -2.80
CA ALA A 292 -28.28 10.74 -3.82
C ALA A 292 -27.62 9.57 -3.07
N SER A 293 -28.18 8.36 -3.26
CA SER A 293 -28.07 7.26 -2.29
C SER A 293 -26.64 7.02 -1.78
N PRO A 294 -26.44 6.67 -0.49
CA PRO A 294 -25.14 6.22 0.01
C PRO A 294 -24.52 5.08 -0.82
N GLN A 295 -25.38 4.28 -1.47
CA GLN A 295 -25.02 3.23 -2.43
C GLN A 295 -24.23 3.75 -3.64
N ALA A 296 -24.50 4.97 -4.13
CA ALA A 296 -23.76 5.56 -5.25
C ALA A 296 -22.32 5.95 -4.85
N GLN A 297 -22.07 6.22 -3.56
CA GLN A 297 -20.71 6.44 -3.07
C GLN A 297 -19.92 5.13 -2.93
N THR A 298 -20.60 4.01 -2.63
CA THR A 298 -19.96 2.68 -2.63
C THR A 298 -19.67 2.12 -4.02
N GLU A 299 -20.25 2.67 -5.09
CA GLU A 299 -19.90 2.33 -6.48
C GLU A 299 -18.70 3.13 -7.02
N CYS A 300 -18.23 4.16 -6.31
CA CYS A 300 -17.02 4.89 -6.66
C CYS A 300 -15.77 4.18 -6.11
N CYS A 301 -14.98 3.55 -6.97
CA CYS A 301 -13.75 2.88 -6.56
C CYS A 301 -12.77 3.86 -5.88
N TRP A 302 -12.50 3.65 -4.59
CA TRP A 302 -11.65 4.51 -3.74
C TRP A 302 -10.31 4.92 -4.35
N ILE A 303 -9.66 4.02 -5.12
CA ILE A 303 -8.37 4.28 -5.79
C ILE A 303 -8.53 5.16 -7.04
N CYS A 304 -9.68 5.10 -7.71
CA CYS A 304 -10.00 5.88 -8.91
C CYS A 304 -11.03 7.01 -8.67
N ARG A 305 -11.31 7.35 -7.40
CA ARG A 305 -12.10 8.53 -7.05
C ARG A 305 -11.39 9.79 -7.55
N ASP A 306 -12.15 10.73 -8.08
CA ASP A 306 -11.60 12.02 -8.48
C ASP A 306 -11.30 12.86 -7.23
N TRP A 307 -10.01 13.17 -7.04
CA TRP A 307 -9.52 14.00 -5.93
C TRP A 307 -9.25 15.46 -6.35
N SER A 308 -9.51 15.83 -7.61
CA SER A 308 -9.19 17.15 -8.16
C SER A 308 -9.87 18.32 -7.43
N GLY A 309 -11.07 18.11 -6.89
CA GLY A 309 -11.77 19.08 -6.04
C GLY A 309 -11.02 19.33 -4.72
N PRO A 310 -10.89 18.33 -3.83
CA PRO A 310 -10.13 18.45 -2.59
C PRO A 310 -8.69 18.93 -2.76
N ASP A 311 -7.96 18.38 -3.75
CA ASP A 311 -6.57 18.74 -4.01
C ASP A 311 -6.46 20.17 -4.58
N GLY A 312 -7.40 20.58 -5.44
CA GLY A 312 -7.48 21.93 -5.98
C GLY A 312 -7.85 22.98 -4.93
N VAL A 313 -8.66 22.64 -3.92
CA VAL A 313 -8.94 23.51 -2.76
C VAL A 313 -7.73 23.59 -1.84
N ALA A 314 -7.05 22.47 -1.56
CA ALA A 314 -5.86 22.42 -0.72
C ALA A 314 -4.72 23.33 -1.21
N ALA A 315 -4.54 23.45 -2.53
CA ALA A 315 -3.52 24.30 -3.15
C ALA A 315 -3.76 25.82 -2.99
N GLN A 316 -4.98 26.27 -2.65
CA GLN A 316 -5.37 27.69 -2.65
C GLN A 316 -5.02 28.46 -1.36
N TYR A 317 -4.58 27.77 -0.31
CA TYR A 317 -4.36 28.38 1.02
C TYR A 317 -2.89 28.31 1.46
N PRO A 318 -1.98 29.10 0.86
CA PRO A 318 -0.59 29.15 1.27
C PRO A 318 -0.45 29.71 2.69
N ARG A 319 0.50 29.18 3.48
CA ARG A 319 0.74 29.58 4.88
C ARG A 319 1.00 31.09 5.11
N SER A 320 1.31 31.83 4.05
CA SER A 320 1.49 33.29 4.06
C SER A 320 0.19 34.09 4.03
N SER A 321 -0.94 33.53 3.58
CA SER A 321 -2.24 34.20 3.54
C SER A 321 -3.14 33.87 4.74
N LEU A 322 -2.68 33.01 5.66
CA LEU A 322 -3.46 32.58 6.82
C LEU A 322 -3.55 33.67 7.90
N PRO A 323 -4.69 33.82 8.59
CA PRO A 323 -4.82 34.76 9.69
C PRO A 323 -3.92 34.36 10.86
N ARG A 324 -3.44 35.36 11.61
CA ARG A 324 -2.66 35.12 12.85
C ARG A 324 -3.52 34.69 14.03
N THR A 325 -4.83 34.93 13.96
CA THR A 325 -5.84 34.52 14.94
C THR A 325 -6.61 33.30 14.43
N ASP A 326 -6.67 32.25 15.24
CA ASP A 326 -7.27 30.94 14.93
C ASP A 326 -6.94 30.40 13.51
N PRO A 327 -5.66 30.19 13.16
CA PRO A 327 -5.28 29.62 11.86
C PRO A 327 -5.87 28.22 11.66
N VAL A 328 -6.06 27.45 12.74
CA VAL A 328 -6.65 26.10 12.71
C VAL A 328 -8.13 26.16 12.33
N GLY A 329 -8.92 27.02 12.98
CA GLY A 329 -10.32 27.28 12.66
C GLY A 329 -10.56 28.06 11.37
N TYR A 330 -9.54 28.72 10.82
CA TYR A 330 -9.54 29.20 9.45
C TYR A 330 -9.33 28.04 8.46
N LEU A 331 -8.25 27.26 8.60
CA LEU A 331 -7.94 26.13 7.72
C LEU A 331 -9.05 25.08 7.72
N ALA A 332 -9.63 24.77 8.88
CA ALA A 332 -10.75 23.85 9.00
C ALA A 332 -11.91 24.25 8.08
N ARG A 333 -12.36 25.51 8.15
CA ARG A 333 -13.43 26.02 7.29
C ARG A 333 -13.01 26.12 5.82
N ALA A 334 -11.88 26.75 5.55
CA ALA A 334 -11.36 26.99 4.21
C ALA A 334 -11.16 25.70 3.39
N LEU A 335 -10.68 24.64 4.03
CA LEU A 335 -10.43 23.35 3.38
C LEU A 335 -11.67 22.43 3.36
N CYS A 336 -12.62 22.60 4.28
CA CYS A 336 -13.67 21.60 4.51
C CYS A 336 -15.11 22.08 4.27
N ASP A 337 -15.44 23.37 4.44
CA ASP A 337 -16.78 23.89 4.19
C ASP A 337 -17.24 23.70 2.73
N PRO A 338 -16.37 23.70 1.69
CA PRO A 338 -16.76 23.37 0.32
C PRO A 338 -17.25 21.92 0.10
N PHE A 339 -17.03 21.01 1.05
CA PHE A 339 -17.25 19.57 0.87
C PHE A 339 -18.25 18.99 1.89
N PRO A 340 -19.34 18.34 1.45
CA PRO A 340 -20.25 17.64 2.37
C PRO A 340 -19.67 16.29 2.85
N SER A 341 -18.81 15.66 2.04
CA SER A 341 -18.18 14.35 2.32
C SER A 341 -17.04 14.48 3.32
N TYR A 342 -17.04 13.65 4.37
CA TYR A 342 -15.93 13.57 5.33
C TYR A 342 -14.65 13.03 4.66
N THR A 343 -14.79 12.16 3.65
CA THR A 343 -13.67 11.68 2.83
C THR A 343 -12.97 12.83 2.10
N ASP A 344 -13.75 13.71 1.46
CA ASP A 344 -13.22 14.84 0.69
C ASP A 344 -12.58 15.90 1.60
N LYS A 345 -13.20 16.17 2.77
CA LYS A 345 -12.59 17.00 3.83
C LYS A 345 -11.25 16.42 4.30
N ALA A 346 -11.21 15.12 4.61
CA ALA A 346 -9.99 14.45 5.05
C ALA A 346 -8.88 14.52 3.99
N ARG A 347 -9.23 14.43 2.70
CA ARG A 347 -8.31 14.61 1.57
C ARG A 347 -7.80 16.04 1.46
N ALA A 348 -8.66 17.04 1.53
CA ALA A 348 -8.27 18.46 1.41
C ALA A 348 -7.25 18.85 2.51
N ILE A 349 -7.46 18.38 3.75
CA ILE A 349 -6.49 18.56 4.84
C ILE A 349 -5.17 17.84 4.53
N PHE A 350 -5.22 16.59 4.05
CA PHE A 350 -4.03 15.79 3.72
C PHE A 350 -3.17 16.47 2.65
N THR A 351 -3.79 16.92 1.56
CA THR A 351 -3.08 17.57 0.44
C THR A 351 -2.56 18.96 0.81
N TRP A 352 -3.18 19.65 1.76
CA TRP A 352 -2.70 20.97 2.22
C TRP A 352 -1.30 20.89 2.84
N PHE A 353 -0.96 19.79 3.52
CA PHE A 353 0.39 19.55 4.06
C PHE A 353 1.45 19.50 2.97
N HIS A 354 1.18 18.84 1.84
CA HIS A 354 2.11 18.75 0.72
C HIS A 354 2.54 20.13 0.21
N HIS A 355 1.60 21.08 0.12
CA HIS A 355 1.89 22.43 -0.37
C HIS A 355 2.57 23.34 0.67
N ASN A 356 2.39 23.09 1.97
CA ASN A 356 2.69 24.08 3.01
C ASN A 356 3.75 23.67 4.04
N ILE A 357 3.91 22.38 4.33
CA ILE A 357 4.79 21.88 5.38
C ILE A 357 5.90 21.02 4.78
N LEU A 358 7.15 21.39 5.07
CA LEU A 358 8.36 20.65 4.71
C LEU A 358 8.84 19.81 5.89
N TYR A 359 9.53 18.69 5.62
CA TYR A 359 10.11 17.90 6.70
C TYR A 359 11.33 18.61 7.31
N ASP A 360 11.38 18.67 8.63
CA ASP A 360 12.44 19.34 9.39
C ASP A 360 13.67 18.43 9.54
N THR A 361 14.33 18.11 8.43
CA THR A 361 15.52 17.24 8.37
C THR A 361 16.66 17.75 9.24
N GLU A 362 16.81 19.08 9.35
CA GLU A 362 17.80 19.73 10.22
C GLU A 362 17.57 19.39 11.71
N ALA A 363 16.33 19.52 12.20
CA ALA A 363 15.99 19.12 13.57
C ALA A 363 16.08 17.60 13.79
N PHE A 364 15.71 16.81 12.78
CA PHE A 364 15.74 15.34 12.82
C PHE A 364 17.17 14.79 12.90
N PHE A 365 18.02 15.10 11.91
CA PHE A 365 19.41 14.63 11.87
C PHE A 365 20.31 15.30 12.91
N GLY A 366 20.01 16.55 13.30
CA GLY A 366 20.68 17.23 14.40
C GLY A 366 20.30 16.73 15.80
N ASN A 367 19.40 15.74 15.91
CA ASN A 367 18.83 15.23 17.17
C ASN A 367 18.32 16.35 18.10
N ASN A 368 17.75 17.39 17.51
CA ASN A 368 17.24 18.61 18.15
C ASN A 368 15.74 18.79 17.83
N VAL A 369 15.02 17.68 17.69
CA VAL A 369 13.57 17.66 17.57
C VAL A 369 12.97 18.20 18.86
N ARG A 370 12.23 19.30 18.75
CA ARG A 370 11.50 19.94 19.85
C ARG A 370 10.01 19.87 19.56
N HIS A 371 9.21 19.80 20.63
CA HIS A 371 7.78 20.02 20.54
C HIS A 371 7.51 21.41 19.96
N LYS A 372 6.73 21.47 18.89
CA LYS A 372 6.21 22.71 18.26
C LYS A 372 4.71 22.76 18.52
N SER A 373 4.12 23.95 18.65
CA SER A 373 2.66 24.04 18.60
C SER A 373 2.12 23.74 17.20
N VAL A 374 0.81 23.57 17.10
CA VAL A 374 0.10 23.46 15.82
C VAL A 374 0.28 24.76 15.01
N GLU A 375 0.21 25.89 15.70
CA GLU A 375 0.42 27.24 15.16
C GLU A 375 1.86 27.43 14.66
N ASP A 376 2.87 27.00 15.44
CA ASP A 376 4.27 27.01 15.02
C ASP A 376 4.47 26.15 13.77
N THR A 377 3.87 24.97 13.71
CA THR A 377 3.96 24.07 12.55
C THR A 377 3.38 24.74 11.31
N ILE A 378 2.16 25.29 11.39
CA ILE A 378 1.48 26.00 10.32
C ILE A 378 2.30 27.21 9.84
N PHE A 379 2.75 28.08 10.75
CA PHE A 379 3.41 29.33 10.36
C PHE A 379 4.87 29.15 9.94
N THR A 380 5.63 28.25 10.56
CA THR A 380 7.01 27.96 10.12
C THR A 380 7.04 27.18 8.81
N GLY A 381 6.04 26.33 8.56
CA GLY A 381 6.05 25.41 7.41
C GLY A 381 7.10 24.30 7.54
N LYS A 382 7.51 23.94 8.76
CA LYS A 382 8.48 22.88 9.04
C LYS A 382 8.07 22.01 10.23
N ALA A 383 8.01 20.68 10.06
CA ALA A 383 7.78 19.74 11.17
C ALA A 383 8.46 18.37 10.94
N VAL A 384 8.50 17.56 11.99
CA VAL A 384 8.68 16.09 11.88
C VAL A 384 7.33 15.40 12.05
N CYS A 385 7.26 14.07 11.87
CA CYS A 385 6.03 13.28 11.79
C CYS A 385 4.96 13.61 12.85
N GLN A 386 5.38 13.78 14.12
CA GLN A 386 4.48 14.14 15.21
C GLN A 386 3.74 15.47 14.97
N GLY A 387 4.44 16.52 14.52
CA GLY A 387 3.86 17.84 14.26
C GLY A 387 2.93 17.85 13.04
N TYR A 388 3.19 17.02 12.02
CA TYR A 388 2.22 16.76 10.95
C TYR A 388 0.95 16.12 11.53
N ALA A 389 1.08 15.04 12.30
CA ALA A 389 -0.06 14.29 12.80
C ALA A 389 -0.92 15.09 13.80
N GLU A 390 -0.31 15.89 14.68
CA GLU A 390 -0.98 16.78 15.62
C GLU A 390 -1.70 17.93 14.90
N THR A 391 -1.05 18.57 13.93
CA THR A 391 -1.64 19.63 13.11
C THR A 391 -2.80 19.09 12.28
N TYR A 392 -2.67 17.89 11.69
CA TYR A 392 -3.75 17.26 10.94
C TYR A 392 -4.96 17.01 11.83
N LYS A 393 -4.75 16.40 13.01
CA LYS A 393 -5.81 16.15 13.99
C LYS A 393 -6.48 17.44 14.43
N ALA A 394 -5.73 18.51 14.67
CA ALA A 394 -6.28 19.79 15.10
C ALA A 394 -7.23 20.38 14.05
N ILE A 395 -6.83 20.39 12.78
CA ILE A 395 -7.67 20.88 11.67
C ILE A 395 -8.88 19.95 11.46
N ALA A 396 -8.69 18.63 11.44
CA ALA A 396 -9.75 17.65 11.22
C ALA A 396 -10.84 17.69 12.30
N ASN A 397 -10.44 17.70 13.58
CA ASN A 397 -11.39 17.81 14.70
C ASN A 397 -12.12 19.16 14.69
N ARG A 398 -11.45 20.24 14.31
CA ARG A 398 -12.06 21.58 14.17
C ARG A 398 -13.03 21.68 12.97
N ALA A 399 -12.88 20.82 11.97
CA ALA A 399 -13.77 20.66 10.82
C ALA A 399 -14.91 19.62 11.04
N GLY A 400 -14.98 19.02 12.23
CA GLY A 400 -16.03 18.06 12.61
C GLY A 400 -15.78 16.61 12.18
N LEU A 401 -14.53 16.21 11.95
CA LEU A 401 -14.13 14.81 11.75
C LEU A 401 -13.55 14.24 13.05
N ASP A 402 -13.85 13.00 13.38
CA ASP A 402 -13.13 12.30 14.46
C ASP A 402 -11.73 11.92 13.98
N CYS A 403 -10.68 12.56 14.52
CA CYS A 403 -9.30 12.22 14.23
C CYS A 403 -8.47 11.96 15.50
N ILE A 404 -7.57 10.97 15.42
CA ILE A 404 -6.58 10.64 16.44
C ILE A 404 -5.16 10.66 15.87
N VAL A 405 -4.18 10.83 16.75
CA VAL A 405 -2.75 10.64 16.43
C VAL A 405 -2.37 9.23 16.87
N ILE A 406 -1.65 8.51 16.02
CA ILE A 406 -1.13 7.17 16.29
C ILE A 406 0.40 7.27 16.28
N GLY A 407 1.02 7.00 17.43
CA GLY A 407 2.46 6.77 17.52
C GLY A 407 2.78 5.28 17.30
N GLY A 408 3.90 4.99 16.66
CA GLY A 408 4.34 3.63 16.37
C GLY A 408 5.66 3.58 15.61
N HIS A 409 5.94 2.46 14.96
CA HIS A 409 7.12 2.27 14.11
C HIS A 409 6.74 2.33 12.62
N GLY A 410 7.58 2.97 11.80
CA GLY A 410 7.42 3.08 10.35
C GLY A 410 8.58 2.42 9.59
N LYS A 411 8.29 1.64 8.54
CA LYS A 411 9.27 1.19 7.53
C LYS A 411 9.61 2.36 6.59
N GLY A 412 10.23 3.40 7.16
CA GLY A 412 10.59 4.66 6.50
C GLY A 412 12.10 4.77 6.22
N PHE A 413 12.60 6.01 6.19
CA PHE A 413 14.03 6.29 6.08
C PHE A 413 14.82 5.59 7.20
N GLY A 414 15.93 4.93 6.86
CA GLY A 414 16.78 4.19 7.80
C GLY A 414 16.24 2.82 8.24
N HIS A 415 15.06 2.40 7.78
CA HIS A 415 14.63 1.01 7.96
C HIS A 415 15.46 0.06 7.09
N VAL A 416 15.82 -1.10 7.64
CA VAL A 416 16.55 -2.17 6.95
C VAL A 416 15.70 -3.43 7.00
N ALA A 417 15.49 -4.06 5.84
CA ALA A 417 14.76 -5.32 5.73
C ALA A 417 15.48 -6.47 6.46
N LEU A 418 14.74 -7.51 6.83
CA LEU A 418 15.34 -8.73 7.36
C LEU A 418 15.94 -9.54 6.21
N LYS A 419 17.19 -9.97 6.37
CA LYS A 419 17.77 -10.98 5.49
C LYS A 419 17.07 -12.32 5.71
N LYS A 420 17.04 -13.17 4.69
CA LYS A 420 16.41 -14.50 4.74
C LYS A 420 16.84 -15.30 5.98
N GLY A 421 15.88 -15.77 6.78
CA GLY A 421 16.13 -16.48 8.04
C GLY A 421 16.62 -15.63 9.22
N GLN A 422 16.78 -14.31 9.08
CA GLN A 422 17.10 -13.40 10.18
C GLN A 422 15.87 -13.23 11.11
N ARG A 423 16.10 -13.23 12.42
CA ARG A 423 15.03 -12.95 13.39
C ARG A 423 14.72 -11.44 13.45
N PRO A 424 13.45 -11.04 13.61
CA PRO A 424 13.09 -9.65 13.92
C PRO A 424 13.83 -9.11 15.14
N PRO A 425 14.07 -7.79 15.20
CA PRO A 425 14.49 -7.13 16.45
C PRO A 425 13.37 -7.23 17.51
N SER A 426 13.73 -6.97 18.77
CA SER A 426 12.74 -6.88 19.86
C SER A 426 11.70 -5.78 19.59
N ALA A 427 10.49 -5.97 20.12
CA ALA A 427 9.36 -5.09 19.89
C ALA A 427 9.62 -3.65 20.39
N LYS A 428 9.84 -2.72 19.45
CA LYS A 428 10.05 -1.29 19.71
C LYS A 428 9.17 -0.45 18.77
N PRO A 429 7.85 -0.36 19.03
CA PRO A 429 6.92 0.38 18.20
C PRO A 429 7.02 1.89 18.49
N ASP A 430 8.13 2.51 18.09
CA ASP A 430 8.37 3.95 18.14
C ASP A 430 9.15 4.44 16.89
N GLY A 431 9.37 5.75 16.81
CA GLY A 431 10.11 6.40 15.70
C GLY A 431 9.24 7.06 14.63
N HIS A 432 7.92 6.80 14.59
CA HIS A 432 7.00 7.42 13.62
C HIS A 432 5.65 7.79 14.24
N ALA A 433 4.93 8.71 13.60
CA ALA A 433 3.60 9.17 13.99
C ALA A 433 2.75 9.56 12.78
N TRP A 434 1.47 9.15 12.78
CA TRP A 434 0.50 9.34 11.70
C TRP A 434 -0.92 9.48 12.27
N ASN A 435 -1.97 9.41 11.44
CA ASN A 435 -3.35 9.57 11.89
C ASN A 435 -4.26 8.38 11.54
N ALA A 436 -5.31 8.21 12.34
CA ALA A 436 -6.57 7.65 11.86
C ALA A 436 -7.65 8.75 11.92
N VAL A 437 -8.46 8.81 10.87
CA VAL A 437 -9.60 9.74 10.75
C VAL A 437 -10.86 8.96 10.35
N ARG A 438 -12.02 9.31 10.91
CA ARG A 438 -13.30 8.73 10.44
C ARG A 438 -13.76 9.44 9.18
N ILE A 439 -14.02 8.64 8.14
CA ILE A 439 -14.45 9.08 6.82
C ILE A 439 -15.94 8.72 6.58
N ASP A 440 -16.44 8.89 5.36
CA ASP A 440 -17.82 8.51 5.02
C ASP A 440 -18.07 7.01 5.23
N GLY A 441 -19.30 6.65 5.57
CA GLY A 441 -19.61 5.32 6.13
C GLY A 441 -19.16 5.13 7.59
N GLY A 442 -18.40 6.08 8.16
CA GLY A 442 -18.06 6.14 9.59
C GLY A 442 -16.91 5.23 10.03
N GLY A 443 -16.24 4.54 9.09
CA GLY A 443 -15.06 3.71 9.34
C GLY A 443 -13.79 4.55 9.55
N TRP A 444 -12.81 3.99 10.26
CA TRP A 444 -11.49 4.60 10.45
C TRP A 444 -10.60 4.39 9.22
N LYS A 445 -10.04 5.46 8.68
CA LYS A 445 -9.02 5.44 7.62
C LYS A 445 -7.66 5.79 8.20
N LEU A 446 -6.68 4.90 8.03
CA LEU A 446 -5.27 5.20 8.29
C LEU A 446 -4.70 6.10 7.17
N ILE A 447 -4.02 7.18 7.55
CA ILE A 447 -3.39 8.13 6.62
C ILE A 447 -2.08 8.65 7.20
N ASP A 448 -1.14 9.04 6.33
CA ASP A 448 0.11 9.71 6.73
C ASP A 448 0.36 10.97 5.87
N ALA A 449 -0.01 12.13 6.41
CA ALA A 449 0.23 13.43 5.78
C ALA A 449 1.72 13.83 5.76
N CYS A 450 2.57 13.21 6.59
CA CYS A 450 4.00 13.47 6.61
C CYS A 450 4.70 12.78 5.43
N TRP A 451 4.48 11.48 5.25
CA TRP A 451 4.99 10.76 4.06
C TRP A 451 4.19 11.09 2.80
N GLY A 452 2.97 11.61 2.92
CA GLY A 452 2.16 12.11 1.82
C GLY A 452 2.70 13.41 1.21
N ALA A 453 3.31 14.26 2.03
CA ALA A 453 3.90 15.54 1.59
C ALA A 453 5.21 15.39 0.80
N GLY A 454 6.00 14.35 1.11
CA GLY A 454 7.31 14.10 0.52
C GLY A 454 8.08 13.02 1.28
N HIS A 455 9.36 12.86 0.96
CA HIS A 455 10.24 11.88 1.60
C HIS A 455 11.66 12.41 1.82
N ILE A 456 12.45 11.70 2.61
CA ILE A 456 13.89 11.99 2.77
C ILE A 456 14.66 11.18 1.71
N SER A 457 15.47 11.86 0.91
CA SER A 457 16.36 11.27 -0.08
C SER A 457 17.50 10.49 0.61
N GLY A 458 17.71 9.24 0.18
CA GLY A 458 18.73 8.36 0.75
C GLY A 458 20.18 8.72 0.40
N ALA A 459 20.40 9.54 -0.62
CA ALA A 459 21.74 9.87 -1.11
C ALA A 459 22.40 11.04 -0.37
N ASP A 460 21.61 11.96 0.17
CA ASP A 460 22.04 13.25 0.72
C ASP A 460 21.29 13.69 1.98
N GLY A 461 20.29 12.93 2.43
CA GLY A 461 19.48 13.25 3.62
C GLY A 461 18.54 14.44 3.44
N GLN A 462 18.36 14.96 2.23
CA GLN A 462 17.51 16.13 1.99
C GLN A 462 16.03 15.74 1.88
N TYR A 463 15.14 16.66 2.23
CA TYR A 463 13.70 16.49 2.02
C TYR A 463 13.34 16.77 0.57
N LYS A 464 12.80 15.76 -0.12
CA LYS A 464 12.20 15.89 -1.45
C LYS A 464 10.69 16.03 -1.30
N GLN A 465 10.19 17.23 -1.59
CA GLN A 465 8.75 17.53 -1.64
C GLN A 465 8.14 16.88 -2.89
N GLU A 466 7.38 15.81 -2.71
CA GLU A 466 6.83 14.99 -3.81
C GLU A 466 5.55 14.31 -3.32
N PHE A 467 4.43 14.54 -4.02
CA PHE A 467 3.11 14.20 -3.49
C PHE A 467 2.80 12.69 -3.57
N ALA A 468 2.92 11.99 -2.45
CA ALA A 468 2.61 10.57 -2.35
C ALA A 468 1.12 10.36 -2.00
N SER A 469 0.24 10.61 -2.97
CA SER A 469 -1.23 10.41 -2.88
C SER A 469 -1.63 9.04 -2.29
N GLU A 470 -0.81 8.01 -2.50
CA GLU A 470 -0.98 6.67 -1.92
C GLU A 470 -1.04 6.64 -0.39
N GLN A 471 -0.39 7.56 0.32
CA GLN A 471 -0.43 7.60 1.79
C GLN A 471 -1.80 8.05 2.33
N PHE A 472 -2.73 8.41 1.44
CA PHE A 472 -4.16 8.53 1.68
C PHE A 472 -4.96 7.37 1.07
N THR A 473 -4.69 7.01 -0.20
CA THR A 473 -5.55 6.07 -0.95
C THR A 473 -5.29 4.58 -0.68
N ARG A 474 -4.12 4.19 -0.12
CA ARG A 474 -3.79 2.80 0.21
C ARG A 474 -4.73 2.25 1.31
N SER A 475 -5.15 0.99 1.21
CA SER A 475 -6.02 0.36 2.23
C SER A 475 -5.32 0.25 3.59
N ASN A 476 -6.06 0.11 4.68
CA ASN A 476 -5.48 0.07 6.03
C ASN A 476 -4.55 -1.15 6.24
N GLU A 477 -4.86 -2.28 5.59
CA GLU A 477 -4.08 -3.51 5.61
C GLU A 477 -2.72 -3.31 4.93
N LYS A 478 -2.74 -2.73 3.71
CA LYS A 478 -1.53 -2.39 2.95
C LYS A 478 -0.74 -1.24 3.60
N PHE A 479 -1.40 -0.32 4.30
CA PHE A 479 -0.76 0.73 5.09
C PHE A 479 -0.03 0.14 6.31
N GLY A 480 -0.66 -0.84 6.98
CA GLY A 480 -0.11 -1.58 8.12
C GLY A 480 1.16 -2.37 7.82
N LEU A 481 1.39 -2.79 6.56
CA LEU A 481 2.66 -3.40 6.13
C LEU A 481 3.88 -2.49 6.36
N ARG A 482 3.68 -1.17 6.41
CA ARG A 482 4.72 -0.17 6.70
C ARG A 482 4.55 0.53 8.04
N HIS A 483 3.36 0.55 8.64
CA HIS A 483 3.06 1.26 9.89
C HIS A 483 2.56 0.32 11.00
N PHE A 484 3.35 0.15 12.06
CA PHE A 484 2.96 -0.67 13.22
C PHE A 484 2.65 0.21 14.43
N PRO A 485 1.38 0.33 14.85
CA PRO A 485 0.99 1.19 15.96
C PRO A 485 1.50 0.65 17.30
N LYS A 486 1.79 1.55 18.25
CA LYS A 486 2.16 1.18 19.62
C LYS A 486 1.02 0.52 20.40
N ASP A 487 -0.22 0.82 20.03
CA ASP A 487 -1.43 0.15 20.51
C ASP A 487 -2.00 -0.69 19.36
N ALA A 488 -2.12 -2.01 19.56
CA ALA A 488 -2.61 -2.94 18.56
C ALA A 488 -4.07 -2.65 18.11
N ASN A 489 -4.88 -2.00 18.95
CA ASN A 489 -6.24 -1.59 18.59
C ASN A 489 -6.27 -0.56 17.45
N HIS A 490 -5.18 0.20 17.26
CA HIS A 490 -5.08 1.21 16.21
C HIS A 490 -4.59 0.67 14.85
N GLN A 491 -4.61 -0.66 14.63
CA GLN A 491 -4.36 -1.22 13.30
C GLN A 491 -5.53 -1.02 12.32
N PHE A 492 -6.76 -0.85 12.82
CA PHE A 492 -7.96 -0.51 12.04
C PHE A 492 -8.16 -1.30 10.72
N ARG A 493 -7.81 -2.59 10.72
CA ARG A 493 -7.95 -3.48 9.55
C ARG A 493 -9.43 -3.84 9.33
N ALA A 494 -9.87 -3.82 8.08
CA ALA A 494 -11.24 -4.15 7.70
C ALA A 494 -11.56 -5.65 7.87
N ASP A 495 -10.54 -6.51 7.88
CA ASP A 495 -10.66 -7.95 8.13
C ASP A 495 -10.79 -8.33 9.62
N GLY A 496 -10.64 -7.36 10.54
CA GLY A 496 -10.71 -7.59 11.99
C GLY A 496 -9.56 -8.43 12.57
N SER A 497 -8.54 -8.73 11.77
CA SER A 497 -7.34 -9.44 12.24
C SER A 497 -6.35 -8.50 12.94
N PHE A 498 -5.41 -9.08 13.67
CA PHE A 498 -4.30 -8.38 14.30
C PHE A 498 -2.98 -8.95 13.79
N VAL A 499 -2.11 -8.08 13.28
CA VAL A 499 -0.75 -8.43 12.86
C VAL A 499 0.17 -8.29 14.07
N SER A 500 0.98 -9.30 14.39
CA SER A 500 1.99 -9.22 15.45
C SER A 500 3.23 -8.42 15.01
N TRP A 501 4.09 -8.05 15.97
CA TRP A 501 5.36 -7.37 15.65
C TRP A 501 6.25 -8.22 14.73
N GLU A 502 6.29 -9.54 14.92
CA GLU A 502 7.10 -10.44 14.09
C GLU A 502 6.59 -10.51 12.65
N GLU A 503 5.28 -10.70 12.46
CA GLU A 503 4.64 -10.73 11.15
C GLU A 503 4.76 -9.38 10.43
N TYR A 504 4.61 -8.27 11.16
CA TYR A 504 4.85 -6.93 10.64
C TYR A 504 6.29 -6.75 10.17
N PHE A 505 7.27 -7.09 11.00
CA PHE A 505 8.67 -6.78 10.71
C PHE A 505 9.19 -7.63 9.54
N ARG A 506 8.87 -8.93 9.53
CA ARG A 506 9.10 -9.85 8.39
C ARG A 506 8.34 -9.40 7.15
N GLY A 507 7.06 -9.08 7.28
CA GLY A 507 6.18 -8.82 6.13
C GLY A 507 5.77 -10.10 5.39
N PRO A 508 5.32 -10.00 4.13
CA PRO A 508 4.74 -11.11 3.39
C PRO A 508 5.75 -12.08 2.75
N ILE A 509 7.06 -11.89 2.97
CA ILE A 509 8.16 -12.64 2.34
C ILE A 509 9.30 -12.90 3.34
N ASP A 510 10.09 -13.97 3.12
CA ASP A 510 11.34 -14.25 3.86
C ASP A 510 12.55 -14.02 2.95
N GLY A 511 12.75 -12.75 2.57
CA GLY A 511 13.79 -12.33 1.64
C GLY A 511 13.57 -10.92 1.11
N GLU A 512 14.41 -10.52 0.16
CA GLU A 512 14.22 -9.27 -0.58
C GLU A 512 13.12 -9.45 -1.65
N PRO A 513 12.30 -8.43 -1.92
CA PRO A 513 11.29 -8.48 -2.98
C PRO A 513 11.91 -8.42 -4.38
N ALA A 514 11.15 -8.82 -5.39
CA ALA A 514 11.43 -8.48 -6.78
C ALA A 514 11.73 -6.98 -6.95
N VAL A 515 12.72 -6.62 -7.79
CA VAL A 515 13.07 -5.22 -8.02
C VAL A 515 11.98 -4.59 -8.87
N PHE A 516 11.28 -3.60 -8.33
CA PHE A 516 10.19 -2.92 -9.01
C PHE A 516 10.63 -1.52 -9.49
N TYR A 517 10.33 -1.16 -10.74
CA TYR A 517 10.77 0.09 -11.36
C TYR A 517 9.63 1.11 -11.48
N THR A 518 9.99 2.39 -11.62
CA THR A 518 9.06 3.53 -11.69
C THR A 518 7.94 3.35 -12.73
N ASP A 519 8.25 2.70 -13.86
CA ASP A 519 7.26 2.45 -14.92
C ASP A 519 6.17 1.45 -14.50
N GLY A 520 6.43 0.55 -13.54
CA GLY A 520 5.41 -0.31 -12.95
C GLY A 520 4.35 0.46 -12.18
N HIS A 521 4.76 1.46 -11.38
CA HIS A 521 3.83 2.36 -10.70
C HIS A 521 3.06 3.23 -11.72
N ARG A 522 3.71 3.68 -12.81
CA ARG A 522 3.06 4.47 -13.87
C ARG A 522 2.00 3.68 -14.63
N GLU A 523 2.25 2.40 -14.94
CA GLU A 523 1.24 1.49 -15.48
C GLU A 523 0.27 0.93 -14.43
N GLY A 524 0.23 1.52 -13.23
CA GLY A 524 -0.73 1.20 -12.18
C GLY A 524 -0.71 -0.26 -11.76
N ILE A 525 0.46 -0.91 -11.80
CA ILE A 525 0.63 -2.29 -11.36
C ILE A 525 0.73 -2.32 -9.82
N ALA A 526 0.05 -3.26 -9.19
CA ALA A 526 0.10 -3.45 -7.75
C ALA A 526 1.37 -4.25 -7.37
N GLU A 527 2.39 -3.57 -6.84
CA GLU A 527 3.64 -4.18 -6.36
C GLU A 527 3.40 -5.37 -5.42
N ASP A 528 2.40 -5.30 -4.53
CA ASP A 528 2.06 -6.37 -3.59
C ASP A 528 1.33 -7.57 -4.22
N SER A 529 0.94 -7.48 -5.50
CA SER A 529 0.38 -8.58 -6.29
C SER A 529 1.41 -9.36 -7.10
N VAL A 530 2.66 -8.87 -7.16
CA VAL A 530 3.72 -9.45 -7.98
C VAL A 530 4.13 -10.83 -7.47
N GLU A 531 4.14 -11.79 -8.38
CA GLU A 531 4.69 -13.13 -8.21
C GLU A 531 5.71 -13.42 -9.33
N PRO A 532 6.81 -14.14 -9.08
CA PRO A 532 7.26 -14.59 -7.75
C PRO A 532 7.61 -13.43 -6.81
N ARG A 533 7.25 -13.52 -5.52
CA ARG A 533 7.45 -12.39 -4.58
C ARG A 533 8.92 -12.11 -4.26
N GLU A 534 9.69 -13.17 -4.04
CA GLU A 534 11.12 -13.08 -3.71
C GLU A 534 11.94 -12.71 -4.95
N ARG A 535 13.04 -11.97 -4.75
CA ARG A 535 13.94 -11.53 -5.84
C ARG A 535 14.63 -12.69 -6.56
N GLU A 536 14.90 -13.79 -5.86
CA GLU A 536 15.71 -14.93 -6.32
C GLU A 536 14.80 -16.07 -6.84
N ILE A 537 15.02 -16.52 -8.09
CA ILE A 537 14.26 -17.61 -8.72
C ILE A 537 15.19 -18.80 -9.03
N ALA A 538 14.88 -19.96 -8.44
CA ALA A 538 15.65 -21.18 -8.62
C ALA A 538 15.41 -21.83 -10.01
N VAL A 539 16.38 -21.68 -10.92
CA VAL A 539 16.37 -22.22 -12.30
C VAL A 539 16.21 -23.73 -12.31
N HIS A 540 16.88 -24.40 -11.36
CA HIS A 540 16.97 -25.85 -11.28
C HIS A 540 15.80 -26.52 -10.53
N SER A 541 14.77 -25.77 -10.15
CA SER A 541 13.54 -26.30 -9.52
C SER A 541 12.80 -27.33 -10.39
N GLY A 542 12.98 -27.28 -11.71
CA GLY A 542 12.30 -28.15 -12.67
C GLY A 542 10.80 -27.86 -12.83
N GLN A 543 10.30 -26.82 -12.17
CA GLN A 543 8.89 -26.42 -12.16
C GLN A 543 8.57 -25.40 -13.26
N VAL A 544 7.27 -25.17 -13.50
CA VAL A 544 6.80 -23.99 -14.23
C VAL A 544 6.74 -22.83 -13.24
N VAL A 545 7.41 -21.73 -13.57
CA VAL A 545 7.36 -20.47 -12.83
C VAL A 545 6.27 -19.61 -13.47
N ARG A 546 5.25 -19.27 -12.68
CA ARG A 546 4.27 -18.26 -13.05
C ARG A 546 4.76 -16.89 -12.63
N PHE A 547 4.92 -16.01 -13.61
CA PHE A 547 5.01 -14.57 -13.37
C PHE A 547 3.59 -14.03 -13.45
N GLN A 548 3.10 -13.35 -12.41
CA GLN A 548 1.77 -12.73 -12.43
C GLN A 548 1.72 -11.44 -11.60
N PHE A 549 0.86 -10.51 -11.99
CA PHE A 549 0.60 -9.26 -11.28
C PHE A 549 -0.73 -8.65 -11.72
N SER A 550 -1.37 -7.87 -10.85
CA SER A 550 -2.61 -7.15 -11.14
C SER A 550 -2.37 -5.65 -11.30
N LYS A 551 -3.38 -4.93 -11.81
CA LYS A 551 -3.49 -3.48 -11.60
C LYS A 551 -3.82 -3.17 -10.13
N VAL A 552 -3.69 -1.90 -9.74
CA VAL A 552 -4.07 -1.40 -8.40
C VAL A 552 -5.57 -1.55 -8.11
N CYS A 553 -6.42 -1.57 -9.14
CA CYS A 553 -7.82 -1.98 -9.07
C CYS A 553 -8.35 -2.32 -10.48
N GLU A 554 -9.48 -3.03 -10.55
CA GLU A 554 -10.16 -3.42 -11.81
C GLU A 554 -10.60 -2.22 -12.67
N HIS A 555 -10.78 -1.06 -12.03
CA HIS A 555 -11.21 0.17 -12.70
C HIS A 555 -10.06 0.93 -13.39
N TRP A 556 -8.81 0.63 -13.03
CA TRP A 556 -7.63 1.35 -13.51
C TRP A 556 -7.27 0.94 -14.94
N THR A 557 -7.11 1.91 -15.84
CA THR A 557 -6.53 1.68 -17.18
C THR A 557 -5.58 2.81 -17.57
N SER A 558 -4.57 2.51 -18.38
CA SER A 558 -3.62 3.52 -18.87
C SER A 558 -4.34 4.65 -19.65
N GLN A 559 -5.49 4.35 -20.24
CA GLN A 559 -6.33 5.32 -20.96
C GLN A 559 -6.99 6.33 -20.00
N LYS A 560 -7.62 5.86 -18.91
CA LYS A 560 -8.25 6.73 -17.90
C LYS A 560 -7.24 7.62 -17.18
N ASN A 561 -6.00 7.14 -17.05
CA ASN A 561 -4.90 7.85 -16.39
C ASN A 561 -4.06 8.69 -17.37
N GLY A 562 -4.58 9.00 -18.56
CA GLY A 562 -3.96 9.96 -19.50
C GLY A 562 -2.75 9.45 -20.30
N LEU A 563 -2.35 8.19 -20.12
CA LEU A 563 -1.20 7.58 -20.82
C LEU A 563 -1.56 7.02 -22.20
N GLY A 564 -2.85 6.91 -22.53
CA GLY A 564 -3.33 6.37 -23.80
C GLY A 564 -3.51 4.84 -23.79
N ARG A 565 -3.43 4.20 -24.96
CA ARG A 565 -3.61 2.74 -25.10
C ARG A 565 -2.57 1.97 -24.23
N PRO A 566 -2.90 0.82 -23.64
CA PRO A 566 -1.96 0.08 -22.80
C PRO A 566 -0.71 -0.37 -23.61
N PRO A 567 0.48 -0.41 -22.99
CA PRO A 567 1.67 -0.97 -23.62
C PRO A 567 1.58 -2.50 -23.71
N LEU A 568 2.34 -3.10 -24.64
CA LEU A 568 2.59 -4.54 -24.62
C LEU A 568 3.67 -4.84 -23.59
N LEU A 569 3.37 -5.74 -22.65
CA LEU A 569 4.32 -6.26 -21.66
C LEU A 569 4.89 -7.60 -22.14
N LEU A 570 6.20 -7.77 -22.04
CA LEU A 570 6.92 -8.99 -22.36
C LEU A 570 7.78 -9.42 -21.16
N LEU A 571 8.01 -10.72 -20.98
CA LEU A 571 9.03 -11.25 -20.07
C LEU A 571 10.28 -11.58 -20.88
N SER A 572 11.41 -10.94 -20.55
CA SER A 572 12.72 -11.24 -21.11
C SER A 572 13.34 -12.45 -20.40
N ILE A 573 13.76 -13.45 -21.19
CA ILE A 573 14.38 -14.71 -20.75
C ILE A 573 15.62 -15.01 -21.61
N HIS A 574 16.52 -15.85 -21.11
CA HIS A 574 17.78 -16.19 -21.78
C HIS A 574 17.88 -17.65 -22.27
N GLY A 575 16.78 -18.41 -22.18
CA GLY A 575 16.71 -19.78 -22.68
C GLY A 575 17.54 -20.79 -21.89
N VAL A 576 17.56 -22.04 -22.35
CA VAL A 576 18.27 -23.13 -21.66
C VAL A 576 19.78 -22.86 -21.66
N ASN A 577 20.37 -22.83 -20.45
CA ASN A 577 21.76 -22.44 -20.18
C ASN A 577 22.11 -20.96 -20.48
N GLY A 578 21.12 -20.08 -20.68
CA GLY A 578 21.36 -18.63 -20.74
C GLY A 578 21.97 -18.09 -22.04
N GLY A 579 21.95 -18.88 -23.12
CA GLY A 579 22.57 -18.53 -24.42
C GLY A 579 21.60 -18.16 -25.54
N GLN A 580 20.30 -18.00 -25.26
CA GLN A 580 19.28 -17.69 -26.25
C GLN A 580 18.26 -16.69 -25.69
N ASP A 581 18.52 -15.39 -25.92
CA ASP A 581 17.59 -14.34 -25.55
C ASP A 581 16.25 -14.48 -26.29
N ASP A 582 15.15 -14.46 -25.55
CA ASP A 582 13.81 -14.28 -26.11
C ASP A 582 12.93 -13.40 -25.19
N MET A 583 11.88 -12.81 -25.77
CA MET A 583 10.89 -12.03 -25.04
C MET A 583 9.49 -12.61 -25.29
N VAL A 584 8.90 -13.15 -24.22
CA VAL A 584 7.60 -13.85 -24.24
C VAL A 584 6.48 -12.86 -23.94
N PRO A 585 5.47 -12.70 -24.81
CA PRO A 585 4.32 -11.83 -24.53
C PRO A 585 3.54 -12.27 -23.29
N ILE A 586 3.21 -11.32 -22.43
CA ILE A 586 2.47 -11.56 -21.19
C ILE A 586 0.97 -11.51 -21.48
N GLU A 587 0.24 -12.57 -21.13
CA GLU A 587 -1.21 -12.65 -21.26
C GLU A 587 -1.91 -11.69 -20.29
N THR A 588 -3.11 -11.23 -20.62
CA THR A 588 -3.88 -10.34 -19.75
C THR A 588 -5.38 -10.36 -20.02
N ASN A 589 -6.18 -10.14 -18.98
CA ASN A 589 -7.61 -9.84 -19.07
C ASN A 589 -7.92 -8.34 -18.82
N GLY A 590 -6.89 -7.48 -18.80
CA GLY A 590 -6.97 -6.06 -18.49
C GLY A 590 -6.75 -5.70 -17.02
N PHE A 591 -7.08 -6.60 -16.08
CA PHE A 591 -6.79 -6.43 -14.65
C PHE A 591 -5.61 -7.27 -14.18
N TRP A 592 -5.61 -8.56 -14.47
CA TRP A 592 -4.48 -9.47 -14.25
C TRP A 592 -3.61 -9.56 -15.50
N HIS A 593 -2.31 -9.73 -15.27
CA HIS A 593 -1.29 -10.09 -16.24
C HIS A 593 -0.61 -11.38 -15.76
N TRP A 594 -0.32 -12.32 -16.66
CA TRP A 594 0.39 -13.56 -16.32
C TRP A 594 1.19 -14.13 -17.50
N VAL A 595 2.25 -14.87 -17.19
CA VAL A 595 2.96 -15.75 -18.14
C VAL A 595 3.58 -16.94 -17.39
N ASP A 596 3.48 -18.12 -17.99
CA ASP A 596 3.99 -19.38 -17.44
C ASP A 596 5.21 -19.84 -18.25
N VAL A 597 6.37 -20.00 -17.62
CA VAL A 597 7.63 -20.41 -18.27
C VAL A 597 8.30 -21.50 -17.43
N ASN A 598 8.92 -22.53 -18.04
CA ASN A 598 9.67 -23.51 -17.26
C ASN A 598 10.91 -22.85 -16.65
N ALA A 599 11.24 -23.16 -15.39
CA ALA A 599 12.39 -22.56 -14.70
C ALA A 599 13.72 -22.72 -15.49
N ARG A 600 13.87 -23.82 -16.23
CA ARG A 600 15.03 -24.12 -17.09
C ARG A 600 15.17 -23.20 -18.31
N ASP A 601 14.09 -22.55 -18.75
CA ASP A 601 14.05 -21.72 -19.96
C ASP A 601 14.30 -20.23 -19.63
N LEU A 602 14.35 -19.89 -18.33
CA LEU A 602 14.57 -18.51 -17.86
C LEU A 602 15.99 -18.01 -18.15
N GLY A 603 16.97 -18.89 -18.07
CA GLY A 603 18.40 -18.57 -18.22
C GLY A 603 19.30 -19.49 -17.41
N ALA A 604 20.49 -19.02 -17.09
CA ALA A 604 21.44 -19.64 -16.16
C ALA A 604 21.53 -18.84 -14.84
N PRO A 605 21.94 -19.48 -13.72
CA PRO A 605 22.22 -18.78 -12.47
C PRO A 605 23.20 -17.61 -12.65
N GLY A 606 22.92 -16.48 -12.00
CA GLY A 606 23.65 -15.23 -12.15
C GLY A 606 23.17 -14.32 -13.29
N GLN A 607 22.23 -14.78 -14.14
CA GLN A 607 21.46 -13.90 -15.03
C GLN A 607 20.21 -13.36 -14.31
N SER A 608 19.38 -12.60 -15.03
CA SER A 608 18.19 -11.94 -14.49
C SER A 608 17.05 -11.92 -15.50
N VAL A 609 15.84 -12.28 -15.08
CA VAL A 609 14.63 -12.15 -15.92
C VAL A 609 13.89 -10.87 -15.59
N GLU A 610 13.34 -10.23 -16.62
CA GLU A 610 12.86 -8.85 -16.54
C GLU A 610 11.54 -8.70 -17.30
N VAL A 611 10.52 -8.12 -16.67
CA VAL A 611 9.32 -7.67 -17.38
C VAL A 611 9.62 -6.31 -17.98
N VAL A 612 9.45 -6.21 -19.30
CA VAL A 612 9.68 -5.00 -20.08
C VAL A 612 8.38 -4.55 -20.74
N GLN A 613 8.19 -3.24 -20.88
CA GLN A 613 7.16 -2.65 -21.73
C GLN A 613 7.79 -2.20 -23.05
N ILE A 614 7.22 -2.60 -24.19
CA ILE A 614 7.64 -2.03 -25.49
C ILE A 614 7.17 -0.58 -25.55
N THR A 615 8.12 0.34 -25.71
CA THR A 615 7.88 1.79 -25.79
C THR A 615 7.88 2.28 -27.23
N GLN A 616 8.70 1.68 -28.10
CA GLN A 616 8.68 1.94 -29.54
C GLN A 616 8.84 0.67 -30.37
N MET A 617 8.21 0.65 -31.54
CA MET A 617 8.38 -0.37 -32.57
C MET A 617 8.33 0.32 -33.94
N ASP A 618 9.28 0.01 -34.82
CA ASP A 618 9.35 0.58 -36.17
C ASP A 618 9.38 2.13 -36.19
N GLY A 619 10.11 2.70 -35.21
CA GLY A 619 10.28 4.15 -35.03
C GLY A 619 9.02 4.90 -34.53
N ARG A 620 7.99 4.19 -34.07
CA ARG A 620 6.70 4.76 -33.62
C ARG A 620 6.38 4.31 -32.19
N ASP A 621 5.51 5.06 -31.52
CA ASP A 621 4.91 4.65 -30.24
C ASP A 621 4.25 3.27 -30.37
N ALA A 622 4.56 2.37 -29.43
CA ALA A 622 4.07 1.00 -29.39
C ALA A 622 2.83 0.80 -28.50
N ARG A 623 2.24 1.86 -27.95
CA ARG A 623 1.02 1.77 -27.14
C ARG A 623 -0.17 1.26 -27.94
N GLY A 624 -0.73 0.13 -27.50
CA GLY A 624 -1.80 -0.60 -28.17
C GLY A 624 -1.34 -1.59 -29.25
N VAL A 625 -0.04 -1.90 -29.34
CA VAL A 625 0.48 -3.04 -30.12
C VAL A 625 0.03 -4.35 -29.47
N THR A 626 -0.45 -5.31 -30.26
CA THR A 626 -0.84 -6.63 -29.74
C THR A 626 0.34 -7.62 -29.75
N ALA A 627 0.21 -8.72 -29.00
CA ALA A 627 1.15 -9.84 -29.07
C ALA A 627 1.30 -10.40 -30.50
N SER A 628 0.23 -10.38 -31.30
CA SER A 628 0.26 -10.81 -32.71
C SER A 628 1.09 -9.87 -33.58
N ASP A 629 0.88 -8.54 -33.44
CA ASP A 629 1.67 -7.52 -34.15
C ASP A 629 3.16 -7.61 -33.82
N TYR A 630 3.47 -7.85 -32.55
CA TYR A 630 4.82 -8.07 -32.05
C TYR A 630 5.44 -9.33 -32.66
N LEU A 631 4.78 -10.49 -32.56
CA LEU A 631 5.28 -11.76 -33.09
C LEU A 631 5.49 -11.71 -34.62
N ALA A 632 4.64 -10.99 -35.36
CA ALA A 632 4.78 -10.79 -36.80
C ALA A 632 6.00 -9.91 -37.18
N LYS A 633 6.52 -9.11 -36.25
CA LYS A 633 7.61 -8.14 -36.44
C LYS A 633 8.90 -8.45 -35.65
N ARG A 634 8.87 -9.43 -34.74
CA ARG A 634 10.02 -9.85 -33.92
C ARG A 634 11.21 -10.20 -34.81
N GLY A 635 12.37 -9.60 -34.52
CA GLY A 635 13.59 -9.76 -35.32
C GLY A 635 13.58 -9.13 -36.73
N ARG A 636 12.54 -8.34 -37.08
CA ARG A 636 12.41 -7.70 -38.40
C ARG A 636 12.42 -6.17 -38.38
N VAL A 637 12.12 -5.57 -37.23
CA VAL A 637 12.08 -4.10 -37.05
C VAL A 637 12.84 -3.70 -35.79
N GLY A 638 13.32 -2.46 -35.75
CA GLY A 638 13.85 -1.87 -34.52
C GLY A 638 12.77 -1.73 -33.45
N MET A 639 13.12 -2.06 -32.21
CA MET A 639 12.25 -1.96 -31.03
C MET A 639 13.02 -1.29 -29.90
N ALA A 640 12.30 -0.58 -29.03
CA ALA A 640 12.80 -0.05 -27.77
C ALA A 640 11.80 -0.34 -26.65
N TRP A 641 12.32 -0.48 -25.44
CA TRP A 641 11.55 -0.87 -24.25
C TRP A 641 12.04 -0.13 -23.00
N SER A 642 11.29 -0.24 -21.91
CA SER A 642 11.76 0.10 -20.57
C SER A 642 11.37 -0.97 -19.55
N TYR A 643 12.08 -1.01 -18.43
CA TYR A 643 11.97 -2.07 -17.42
C TYR A 643 10.85 -1.76 -16.42
N VAL A 644 10.07 -2.78 -16.09
CA VAL A 644 8.92 -2.71 -15.18
C VAL A 644 9.24 -3.38 -13.85
N MET A 645 9.82 -4.57 -13.90
CA MET A 645 10.28 -5.34 -12.72
C MET A 645 11.34 -6.40 -13.10
N LYS A 646 12.19 -6.80 -12.15
CA LYS A 646 13.35 -7.68 -12.34
C LYS A 646 13.52 -8.69 -11.20
N TRP A 647 13.94 -9.90 -11.57
CA TRP A 647 14.39 -10.98 -10.69
C TRP A 647 15.81 -11.43 -11.02
N GLU A 648 16.46 -12.11 -10.09
CA GLU A 648 17.78 -12.73 -10.25
C GLU A 648 17.64 -14.26 -10.26
N LEU A 649 18.40 -14.93 -11.12
CA LEU A 649 18.37 -16.38 -11.29
C LEU A 649 19.42 -17.07 -10.42
N VAL A 650 19.04 -18.17 -9.75
CA VAL A 650 19.89 -18.98 -8.85
C VAL A 650 19.83 -20.48 -9.13
#